data_AF-A0A438IYI2-F1
#
_entry.id   AF-A0A438IYI2-F1
#
_cell.length_a   1.000
_cell.length_b   1.000
_cell.length_c   1.000
_cell.angle_alpha   90.00
_cell.angle_beta   90.00
_cell.angle_gamma   90.00
#
_symmetry.space_group_name_H-M   'P 1'
#
loop_
_entity.id
_entity.type
_entity.pdbx_description
1 polymer ?
#
loop_
_entity_poly.entity_id
_entity_poly.type
_entity_poly.pdbx_seq_one_letter_code
_entity_poly.pdbx_strand_id
1 'polypeptide(L)'
;MEEVHWRQLSREIWLREGDRNTGFFHRMANAHRRVNNLIKIKINGVRLTEDQEVRDGIVNAYQHLLSENADWKADIGGLVLKQISLSEADALELPFTEAEIYAALMGMNGDKAPGPDGFTVAFWQNCWEIVKEDVLDMFKEFYDQNSFIKSLNHTFLVLIPKKGGAEDLGDYRPISLLGGLYKLLAKVLANRLKKIIDKVISPDQNAFIKGRQILDGSLIANEVIDSWQKRGEKGLICKLDIEKAFDNINWQFLLKVLHKMGFGSKWIGWMWSCISTIKYSMLVNGVPAGFFSSSKGLRQGDPLSPYLFIMGMEVLSVLISRAVEGGFIYGCRIWKGRGQPVNITHLLFADDTIVFCEAKKESLLYLSWILLWFEAASGLKINLEKSMVIPVGEVEGALDMAAEIGCKVGQLPTVYLGLPLGAPNRASSVWDGVEEKMRRKLALWKRHFLSKGGRITLIKSTLANIPLYQMSLFRMPKSVARRLEKLQRNFLWGGANGGNKAHLIKWEVVCTDKKKGGLGLRKLIWLNKALLGKWIWRFARAKEELWKKVLEAKYGKEEFGWRTKKANGVFGVGVWKEILKESTWCWDNMVFKVGKGNKVRFWIDPWCGNNVLSEAFPDLFSMAVQRSATVEDYWDQNLSQGGWSLRLLRDFNDWELGLVDNMLVELRNYRVSMEEDSVFWRGGADGLFKVKEAYRVLVNADEAAFPHSNVWVAKVPTKIIFFAWEATWGRFLHWIDCREEDGTFLIGASCVDVKRKLSIIFLFIVRWQKVYGILFLLCVVYSGSFLIL
;
A
#
# COMPACT_ATOMS: atom_id res chain seq x y z
N MET A 1 -25.67 -17.63 14.26
CA MET A 1 -26.09 -16.29 13.75
C MET A 1 -25.57 -15.14 14.61
N GLU A 2 -25.77 -15.11 15.94
CA GLU A 2 -25.31 -13.99 16.78
C GLU A 2 -23.78 -13.74 16.74
N GLU A 3 -22.97 -14.80 16.71
CA GLU A 3 -21.51 -14.66 16.61
C GLU A 3 -21.08 -13.99 15.30
N VAL A 4 -21.75 -14.34 14.19
CA VAL A 4 -21.55 -13.71 12.87
C VAL A 4 -21.98 -12.25 12.89
N HIS A 5 -23.12 -11.94 13.52
CA HIS A 5 -23.61 -10.58 13.69
C HIS A 5 -22.63 -9.70 14.48
N TRP A 6 -22.15 -10.15 15.63
CA TRP A 6 -21.18 -9.40 16.44
C TRP A 6 -19.79 -9.33 15.80
N ARG A 7 -19.39 -10.35 15.05
CA ARG A 7 -18.19 -10.30 14.21
C ARG A 7 -18.31 -9.20 13.14
N GLN A 8 -19.44 -9.14 12.44
CA GLN A 8 -19.71 -8.10 11.45
C GLN A 8 -19.74 -6.70 12.07
N LEU A 9 -20.37 -6.53 13.23
CA LEU A 9 -20.43 -5.25 13.95
C LEU A 9 -19.08 -4.81 14.52
N SER A 10 -18.28 -5.74 15.03
CA SER A 10 -16.94 -5.44 15.56
C SER A 10 -15.92 -5.11 14.47
N ARG A 11 -16.18 -5.51 13.21
CA ARG A 11 -15.29 -5.33 12.04
C ARG A 11 -13.91 -6.00 12.21
N GLU A 12 -13.79 -6.97 13.11
CA GLU A 12 -12.56 -7.73 13.34
C GLU A 12 -12.50 -8.95 12.40
N ILE A 13 -11.73 -8.81 11.30
CA ILE A 13 -11.70 -9.78 10.19
C ILE A 13 -10.90 -11.06 10.54
N TRP A 14 -10.10 -11.05 11.62
CA TRP A 14 -9.23 -12.17 11.99
C TRP A 14 -9.94 -13.29 12.77
N LEU A 15 -11.22 -13.12 13.11
CA LEU A 15 -12.00 -14.14 13.79
C LEU A 15 -12.24 -15.33 12.86
N ARG A 16 -11.81 -16.52 13.27
CA ARG A 16 -12.25 -17.78 12.68
C ARG A 16 -13.45 -18.28 13.49
N GLU A 17 -14.38 -18.98 12.84
CA GLU A 17 -15.50 -19.62 13.53
C GLU A 17 -14.97 -20.49 14.69
N GLY A 18 -15.50 -20.29 15.90
CA GLY A 18 -15.09 -21.01 17.12
C GLY A 18 -14.24 -20.21 18.13
N ASP A 19 -13.80 -18.99 17.81
CA ASP A 19 -13.24 -18.07 18.80
C ASP A 19 -14.39 -17.41 19.60
N ARG A 20 -14.56 -17.81 20.88
CA ARG A 20 -15.67 -17.36 21.74
C ARG A 20 -15.92 -15.85 21.63
N ASN A 21 -17.20 -15.45 21.54
CA ASN A 21 -17.68 -14.07 21.70
C ASN A 21 -17.21 -13.48 23.06
N THR A 22 -16.03 -12.87 23.06
CA THR A 22 -15.42 -12.31 24.28
C THR A 22 -15.93 -10.90 24.59
N GLY A 23 -15.91 -10.52 25.86
CA GLY A 23 -16.19 -9.14 26.29
C GLY A 23 -15.22 -8.07 25.75
N PHE A 24 -14.25 -8.45 24.92
CA PHE A 24 -13.46 -7.54 24.09
C PHE A 24 -14.27 -7.03 22.89
N PHE A 25 -14.96 -7.91 22.15
CA PHE A 25 -15.69 -7.56 20.93
C PHE A 25 -16.88 -6.64 21.22
N HIS A 26 -17.66 -6.96 22.25
CA HIS A 26 -18.73 -6.09 22.76
C HIS A 26 -18.22 -4.70 23.10
N ARG A 27 -17.04 -4.61 23.73
CA ARG A 27 -16.43 -3.31 24.05
C ARG A 27 -15.90 -2.58 22.83
N MET A 28 -15.36 -3.29 21.85
CA MET A 28 -14.90 -2.69 20.61
C MET A 28 -16.09 -2.15 19.81
N ALA A 29 -17.14 -2.95 19.64
CA ALA A 29 -18.39 -2.52 19.01
C ALA A 29 -19.02 -1.31 19.72
N ASN A 30 -19.10 -1.35 21.06
CA ASN A 30 -19.59 -0.21 21.84
C ASN A 30 -18.68 1.02 21.75
N ALA A 31 -17.35 0.84 21.67
CA ALA A 31 -16.42 1.94 21.46
C ALA A 31 -16.60 2.56 20.07
N HIS A 32 -16.74 1.75 19.02
CA HIS A 32 -17.03 2.21 17.66
C HIS A 32 -18.37 2.94 17.58
N ARG A 33 -19.42 2.39 18.21
CA ARG A 33 -20.73 3.03 18.30
C ARG A 33 -20.63 4.39 18.98
N ARG A 34 -19.94 4.49 20.12
CA ARG A 34 -19.73 5.77 20.82
C ARG A 34 -18.97 6.81 19.99
N VAL A 35 -17.96 6.37 19.22
CA VAL A 35 -17.16 7.28 18.38
C VAL A 35 -17.96 7.79 17.18
N ASN A 36 -18.82 6.94 16.59
CA ASN A 36 -19.58 7.28 15.39
C ASN A 36 -20.95 7.91 15.68
N ASN A 37 -21.42 7.89 16.92
CA ASN A 37 -22.73 8.45 17.28
C ASN A 37 -22.69 9.99 17.26
N LEU A 38 -23.53 10.59 16.44
CA LEU A 38 -23.68 12.03 16.31
C LEU A 38 -24.68 12.52 17.36
N ILE A 39 -24.20 12.84 18.56
CA ILE A 39 -25.02 13.38 19.66
C ILE A 39 -25.16 14.91 19.54
N LYS A 40 -24.11 15.56 19.05
CA LYS A 40 -24.04 17.01 18.88
C LYS A 40 -23.22 17.32 17.65
N ILE A 41 -23.63 18.34 16.91
CA ILE A 41 -22.89 18.81 15.75
C ILE A 41 -22.94 20.33 15.67
N LYS A 42 -21.84 20.93 15.20
CA LYS A 42 -21.75 22.36 14.93
C LYS A 42 -21.79 22.58 13.42
N ILE A 43 -22.76 23.37 12.97
CA ILE A 43 -22.99 23.73 11.57
C ILE A 43 -23.00 25.25 11.49
N ASN A 44 -22.10 25.83 10.69
CA ASN A 44 -21.97 27.29 10.51
C ASN A 44 -21.87 28.08 11.82
N GLY A 45 -21.16 27.55 12.83
CA GLY A 45 -21.02 28.22 14.12
C GLY A 45 -22.10 27.84 15.16
N VAL A 46 -23.25 27.32 14.72
CA VAL A 46 -24.39 26.97 15.58
C VAL A 46 -24.31 25.52 16.02
N ARG A 47 -24.50 25.27 17.32
CA ARG A 47 -24.45 23.92 17.90
C ARG A 47 -25.86 23.34 17.99
N LEU A 48 -26.07 22.23 17.30
CA LEU A 48 -27.30 21.45 17.31
C LEU A 48 -27.12 20.25 18.25
N THR A 49 -28.12 19.98 19.08
CA THR A 49 -28.08 18.90 20.09
C THR A 49 -29.31 18.03 20.11
N GLU A 50 -30.43 18.49 19.53
CA GLU A 50 -31.62 17.65 19.37
C GLU A 50 -31.49 16.76 18.14
N ASP A 51 -31.85 15.48 18.26
CA ASP A 51 -31.68 14.49 17.19
C ASP A 51 -32.34 14.90 15.86
N GLN A 52 -33.51 15.54 15.91
CA GLN A 52 -34.21 16.01 14.71
C GLN A 52 -33.51 17.22 14.09
N GLU A 53 -33.14 18.22 14.89
CA GLU A 53 -32.37 19.39 14.43
C GLU A 53 -31.03 18.98 13.82
N VAL A 54 -30.33 18.02 14.44
CA VAL A 54 -29.07 17.47 13.94
C VAL A 54 -29.30 16.85 12.56
N ARG A 55 -30.35 16.04 12.38
CA ARG A 55 -30.68 15.42 11.08
C ARG A 55 -30.98 16.48 10.02
N ASP A 56 -31.89 17.40 10.30
CA ASP A 56 -32.35 18.39 9.34
C ASP A 56 -31.24 19.40 8.99
N GLY A 57 -30.47 19.83 9.99
CA GLY A 57 -29.30 20.68 9.81
C GLY A 57 -28.24 20.03 8.90
N ILE A 58 -27.97 18.73 9.08
CA ILE A 58 -27.05 17.99 8.22
C ILE A 58 -27.59 17.87 6.79
N VAL A 59 -28.88 17.52 6.63
CA VAL A 59 -29.53 17.40 5.31
C VAL A 59 -29.43 18.73 4.55
N ASN A 60 -29.83 19.83 5.19
CA ASN A 60 -29.79 21.16 4.60
C ASN A 60 -28.36 21.58 4.21
N ALA A 61 -27.39 21.32 5.08
CA ALA A 61 -25.99 21.64 4.81
C ALA A 61 -25.43 20.88 3.59
N TYR A 62 -25.75 19.59 3.44
CA TYR A 62 -25.31 18.80 2.29
C TYR A 62 -26.08 19.10 1.01
N GLN A 63 -27.38 19.38 1.11
CA GLN A 63 -28.18 19.81 -0.04
C GLN A 63 -27.63 21.10 -0.63
N HIS A 64 -27.28 22.08 0.22
CA HIS A 64 -26.63 23.31 -0.22
C HIS A 64 -25.21 23.04 -0.76
N LEU A 65 -24.42 22.21 -0.08
CA LEU A 65 -23.04 21.89 -0.51
C LEU A 65 -22.99 21.25 -1.89
N LEU A 66 -23.93 20.35 -2.20
CA LEU A 66 -24.00 19.58 -3.45
C LEU A 66 -24.84 20.27 -4.53
N SER A 67 -25.28 21.50 -4.27
CA SER A 67 -25.89 22.37 -5.27
C SER A 67 -24.83 23.23 -5.95
N GLU A 68 -24.86 23.28 -7.27
CA GLU A 68 -24.02 24.15 -8.09
C GLU A 68 -24.70 25.51 -8.27
N ASN A 69 -23.91 26.58 -8.18
CA ASN A 69 -24.37 27.93 -8.47
C ASN A 69 -24.18 28.23 -9.97
N ALA A 70 -25.06 29.04 -10.55
CA ALA A 70 -25.01 29.42 -11.97
C ALA A 70 -23.93 30.48 -12.29
N ASP A 71 -22.79 30.42 -11.60
CA ASP A 71 -21.71 31.39 -11.79
C ASP A 71 -20.96 31.13 -13.09
N TRP A 72 -20.38 32.18 -13.67
CA TRP A 72 -19.50 32.08 -14.83
C TRP A 72 -18.34 31.12 -14.56
N LYS A 73 -18.01 30.27 -15.53
CA LYS A 73 -16.91 29.29 -15.45
C LYS A 73 -15.90 29.53 -16.56
N ALA A 74 -14.62 29.39 -16.22
CA ALA A 74 -13.54 29.47 -17.20
C ALA A 74 -13.57 28.26 -18.14
N ASP A 75 -13.27 28.48 -19.42
CA ASP A 75 -13.25 27.41 -20.40
C ASP A 75 -11.85 26.80 -20.57
N ILE A 76 -11.78 25.48 -20.67
CA ILE A 76 -10.54 24.75 -20.92
C ILE A 76 -10.25 24.58 -22.41
N GLY A 77 -10.93 25.34 -23.28
CA GLY A 77 -10.88 25.33 -24.74
C GLY A 77 -9.48 25.15 -25.32
N GLY A 78 -8.56 26.04 -24.93
CA GLY A 78 -7.20 26.12 -25.47
C GLY A 78 -6.17 25.16 -24.84
N LEU A 79 -6.58 24.24 -23.95
CA LEU A 79 -5.67 23.24 -23.38
C LEU A 79 -5.59 21.99 -24.25
N VAL A 80 -4.37 21.49 -24.45
CA VAL A 80 -4.11 20.21 -25.12
C VAL A 80 -3.92 19.16 -24.04
N LEU A 81 -4.81 18.18 -24.01
CA LEU A 81 -4.70 17.01 -23.13
C LEU A 81 -4.20 15.81 -23.94
N LYS A 82 -3.58 14.84 -23.26
CA LYS A 82 -3.28 13.55 -23.88
C LYS A 82 -4.59 12.85 -24.23
N GLN A 83 -4.62 12.25 -25.42
CA GLN A 83 -5.80 11.59 -25.95
C GLN A 83 -5.56 10.10 -26.09
N ILE A 84 -6.63 9.32 -25.90
CA ILE A 84 -6.66 7.93 -26.34
C ILE A 84 -6.85 7.85 -27.85
N SER A 85 -6.41 6.76 -28.46
CA SER A 85 -6.67 6.48 -29.86
C SER A 85 -8.14 6.10 -30.09
N LEU A 86 -8.61 6.28 -31.33
CA LEU A 86 -9.98 5.92 -31.72
C LEU A 86 -10.27 4.44 -31.42
N SER A 87 -9.34 3.53 -31.75
CA SER A 87 -9.49 2.10 -31.46
C SER A 87 -9.63 1.79 -29.97
N GLU A 88 -9.03 2.58 -29.09
CA GLU A 88 -9.16 2.40 -27.65
C GLU A 88 -10.47 2.95 -27.12
N ALA A 89 -10.93 4.08 -27.66
CA ALA A 89 -12.26 4.60 -27.37
C ALA A 89 -13.34 3.58 -27.76
N ASP A 90 -13.27 3.04 -28.98
CA ASP A 90 -14.19 2.01 -29.48
C ASP A 90 -14.15 0.75 -28.60
N ALA A 91 -12.95 0.32 -28.17
CA ALA A 91 -12.80 -0.84 -27.28
C ALA A 91 -13.44 -0.65 -25.90
N LEU A 92 -13.52 0.59 -25.39
CA LEU A 92 -14.22 0.89 -24.13
C LEU A 92 -15.75 0.83 -24.27
N GLU A 93 -16.25 1.08 -25.48
CA GLU A 93 -17.67 1.18 -25.82
C GLU A 93 -18.25 -0.11 -26.42
N LEU A 94 -17.52 -1.23 -26.32
CA LEU A 94 -18.03 -2.55 -26.67
C LEU A 94 -19.22 -2.97 -25.77
N PRO A 95 -20.16 -3.79 -26.26
CA PRO A 95 -21.22 -4.38 -25.44
C PRO A 95 -20.68 -5.09 -24.19
N PHE A 96 -21.48 -5.13 -23.12
CA PHE A 96 -21.07 -5.81 -21.89
C PHE A 96 -21.20 -7.32 -22.01
N THR A 97 -20.18 -8.05 -21.55
CA THR A 97 -20.15 -9.53 -21.58
C THR A 97 -20.46 -10.10 -20.19
N GLU A 98 -21.10 -11.26 -20.14
CA GLU A 98 -21.35 -11.95 -18.86
C GLU A 98 -20.04 -12.19 -18.09
N ALA A 99 -19.00 -12.65 -18.78
CA ALA A 99 -17.71 -12.95 -18.19
C ALA A 99 -17.08 -11.72 -17.50
N GLU A 100 -17.19 -10.53 -18.08
CA GLU A 100 -16.62 -9.32 -17.46
C GLU A 100 -17.43 -8.87 -16.24
N ILE A 101 -18.77 -9.00 -16.29
CA ILE A 101 -19.67 -8.66 -15.19
C ILE A 101 -19.45 -9.62 -14.02
N TYR A 102 -19.42 -10.92 -14.30
CA TYR A 102 -19.16 -11.96 -13.30
C TYR A 102 -17.79 -11.79 -12.65
N ALA A 103 -16.73 -11.57 -13.44
CA ALA A 103 -15.40 -11.31 -12.92
C ALA A 103 -15.34 -10.04 -12.04
N ALA A 104 -16.09 -9.00 -12.41
CA ALA A 104 -16.19 -7.79 -11.59
C ALA A 104 -16.89 -8.06 -10.25
N LEU A 105 -17.98 -8.83 -10.26
CA LEU A 105 -18.75 -9.21 -9.07
C LEU A 105 -17.91 -10.06 -8.10
N MET A 106 -17.25 -11.11 -8.60
CA MET A 106 -16.41 -11.98 -7.78
C MET A 106 -15.15 -11.26 -7.26
N GLY A 107 -14.70 -10.23 -7.97
CA GLY A 107 -13.61 -9.36 -7.52
C GLY A 107 -13.99 -8.33 -6.44
N MET A 108 -15.27 -8.23 -6.05
CA MET A 108 -15.74 -7.32 -5.00
C MET A 108 -15.70 -7.99 -3.61
N ASN A 109 -15.58 -7.18 -2.56
CA ASN A 109 -15.60 -7.68 -1.18
C ASN A 109 -17.04 -7.80 -0.67
N GLY A 110 -17.44 -9.03 -0.33
CA GLY A 110 -18.78 -9.41 0.12
C GLY A 110 -19.25 -8.72 1.42
N ASP A 111 -18.35 -8.48 2.37
CA ASP A 111 -18.66 -8.04 3.75
C ASP A 111 -18.83 -6.50 3.91
N LYS A 112 -18.81 -5.76 2.79
CA LYS A 112 -18.99 -4.30 2.83
C LYS A 112 -20.44 -3.93 3.17
N ALA A 113 -20.60 -2.80 3.86
CA ALA A 113 -21.92 -2.28 4.21
C ALA A 113 -22.79 -2.09 2.94
N PRO A 114 -24.07 -2.48 2.99
CA PRO A 114 -24.99 -2.35 1.86
C PRO A 114 -25.43 -0.90 1.65
N GLY A 115 -26.03 -0.64 0.49
CA GLY A 115 -26.70 0.62 0.19
C GLY A 115 -28.16 0.62 0.67
N PRO A 116 -29.01 1.47 0.08
CA PRO A 116 -30.45 1.53 0.40
C PRO A 116 -31.23 0.25 0.15
N ASP A 117 -30.73 -0.63 -0.71
CA ASP A 117 -31.31 -1.94 -1.02
C ASP A 117 -31.14 -2.99 0.10
N GLY A 118 -30.26 -2.74 1.08
CA GLY A 118 -29.99 -3.64 2.20
C GLY A 118 -29.19 -4.89 1.83
N PHE A 119 -28.97 -5.19 0.54
CA PHE A 119 -28.23 -6.35 0.08
C PHE A 119 -26.72 -6.10 0.08
N THR A 120 -25.99 -6.98 0.75
CA THR A 120 -24.53 -6.97 0.69
C THR A 120 -24.04 -7.54 -0.64
N VAL A 121 -22.79 -7.28 -1.01
CA VAL A 121 -22.19 -7.87 -2.21
C VAL A 121 -22.15 -9.41 -2.13
N ALA A 122 -22.04 -9.96 -0.91
CA ALA A 122 -22.07 -11.41 -0.71
C ALA A 122 -23.40 -12.05 -1.16
N PHE A 123 -24.52 -11.33 -1.02
CA PHE A 123 -25.81 -11.79 -1.56
C PHE A 123 -25.73 -11.97 -3.08
N TRP A 124 -25.30 -10.93 -3.78
CA TRP A 124 -25.16 -10.96 -5.24
C TRP A 124 -24.19 -12.04 -5.72
N GLN A 125 -23.09 -12.27 -5.00
CA GLN A 125 -22.11 -13.32 -5.31
C GLN A 125 -22.69 -14.73 -5.16
N ASN A 126 -23.44 -14.97 -4.09
CA ASN A 126 -23.99 -16.30 -3.80
C ASN A 126 -25.25 -16.61 -4.63
N CYS A 127 -26.00 -15.58 -5.01
CA CYS A 127 -27.25 -15.70 -5.76
C CYS A 127 -27.09 -15.45 -7.26
N TRP A 128 -25.85 -15.41 -7.78
CA TRP A 128 -25.57 -15.10 -9.19
C TRP A 128 -26.40 -15.93 -10.16
N GLU A 129 -26.46 -17.25 -9.98
CA GLU A 129 -27.22 -18.13 -10.87
C GLU A 129 -28.73 -17.85 -10.92
N ILE A 130 -29.26 -17.17 -9.90
CA ILE A 130 -30.67 -16.79 -9.82
C ILE A 130 -30.91 -15.43 -10.50
N VAL A 131 -30.02 -14.46 -10.27
CA VAL A 131 -30.24 -13.04 -10.66
C VAL A 131 -29.52 -12.64 -11.95
N LYS A 132 -28.70 -13.52 -12.54
CA LYS A 132 -27.81 -13.15 -13.66
C LYS A 132 -28.56 -12.58 -14.86
N GLU A 133 -29.70 -13.17 -15.24
CA GLU A 133 -30.45 -12.73 -16.43
C GLU A 133 -30.94 -11.28 -16.25
N ASP A 134 -31.55 -10.95 -15.10
CA ASP A 134 -32.00 -9.58 -14.78
C ASP A 134 -30.83 -8.58 -14.77
N VAL A 135 -29.67 -9.00 -14.27
CA VAL A 135 -28.47 -8.17 -14.26
C VAL A 135 -27.97 -7.95 -15.69
N LEU A 136 -27.92 -8.97 -16.53
CA LEU A 136 -27.49 -8.86 -17.93
C LEU A 136 -28.43 -7.94 -18.72
N ASP A 137 -29.73 -8.05 -18.52
CA ASP A 137 -30.73 -7.18 -19.14
C ASP A 137 -30.56 -5.72 -18.69
N MET A 138 -30.27 -5.47 -17.40
CA MET A 138 -29.94 -4.13 -16.91
C MET A 138 -28.70 -3.55 -17.61
N PHE A 139 -27.65 -4.35 -17.80
CA PHE A 139 -26.43 -3.91 -18.50
C PHE A 139 -26.69 -3.66 -20.00
N LYS A 140 -27.58 -4.44 -20.62
CA LYS A 140 -27.99 -4.26 -22.01
C LYS A 140 -28.81 -2.98 -22.19
N GLU A 141 -29.79 -2.73 -21.33
CA GLU A 141 -30.56 -1.48 -21.31
C GLU A 141 -29.62 -0.27 -21.15
N PHE A 142 -28.64 -0.37 -20.25
CA PHE A 142 -27.63 0.67 -20.05
C PHE A 142 -26.78 0.91 -21.31
N TYR A 143 -26.41 -0.15 -22.02
CA TYR A 143 -25.65 -0.08 -23.25
C TYR A 143 -26.42 0.60 -24.39
N ASP A 144 -27.70 0.25 -24.55
CA ASP A 144 -28.54 0.69 -25.66
C ASP A 144 -29.09 2.10 -25.43
N GLN A 145 -29.53 2.42 -24.21
CA GLN A 145 -30.24 3.66 -23.89
C GLN A 145 -29.38 4.73 -23.20
N ASN A 146 -28.14 4.39 -22.83
CA ASN A 146 -27.30 5.22 -21.94
C ASN A 146 -27.97 5.54 -20.60
N SER A 147 -28.93 4.73 -20.13
CA SER A 147 -29.67 4.97 -18.89
C SER A 147 -29.96 3.68 -18.15
N PHE A 148 -30.28 3.80 -16.87
CA PHE A 148 -30.73 2.70 -16.04
C PHE A 148 -31.79 3.23 -15.05
N ILE A 149 -32.50 2.31 -14.40
CA ILE A 149 -33.56 2.65 -13.44
C ILE A 149 -32.97 3.56 -12.33
N LYS A 150 -33.48 4.80 -12.24
CA LYS A 150 -32.92 5.85 -11.37
C LYS A 150 -32.89 5.46 -9.88
N SER A 151 -33.80 4.61 -9.42
CA SER A 151 -33.83 4.12 -8.03
C SER A 151 -32.56 3.34 -7.65
N LEU A 152 -31.92 2.67 -8.62
CA LEU A 152 -30.65 1.97 -8.39
C LEU A 152 -29.50 2.93 -8.01
N ASN A 153 -29.63 4.21 -8.37
CA ASN A 153 -28.63 5.23 -8.05
C ASN A 153 -28.87 5.94 -6.70
N HIS A 154 -29.89 5.53 -5.94
CA HIS A 154 -30.11 6.03 -4.58
C HIS A 154 -28.95 5.62 -3.68
N THR A 155 -28.43 6.59 -2.92
CA THR A 155 -27.20 6.43 -2.14
C THR A 155 -27.39 6.97 -0.72
N PHE A 156 -26.96 6.22 0.29
CA PHE A 156 -26.86 6.76 1.64
C PHE A 156 -25.53 7.48 1.85
N LEU A 157 -25.57 8.67 2.45
CA LEU A 157 -24.38 9.40 2.91
C LEU A 157 -24.21 9.21 4.41
N VAL A 158 -23.09 8.58 4.80
CA VAL A 158 -22.71 8.34 6.20
C VAL A 158 -21.55 9.25 6.57
N LEU A 159 -21.61 9.88 7.74
CA LEU A 159 -20.54 10.72 8.26
C LEU A 159 -19.60 9.92 9.16
N ILE A 160 -18.31 9.89 8.79
CA ILE A 160 -17.26 9.25 9.59
C ILE A 160 -16.35 10.33 10.21
N PRO A 161 -16.12 10.34 11.53
CA PRO A 161 -15.27 11.33 12.17
C PRO A 161 -13.80 11.19 11.73
N LYS A 162 -13.17 12.30 11.36
CA LYS A 162 -11.73 12.37 10.99
C LYS A 162 -10.82 12.33 12.21
N LYS A 163 -11.30 12.83 13.36
CA LYS A 163 -10.57 12.93 14.62
C LYS A 163 -11.46 12.58 15.81
N GLY A 164 -10.86 12.22 16.94
CA GLY A 164 -11.61 12.02 18.18
C GLY A 164 -12.17 13.35 18.69
N GLY A 165 -13.40 13.33 19.23
CA GLY A 165 -14.08 14.55 19.69
C GLY A 165 -14.48 15.50 18.57
N ALA A 166 -14.81 14.98 17.38
CA ALA A 166 -15.31 15.79 16.27
C ALA A 166 -16.64 16.47 16.63
N GLU A 167 -16.69 17.79 16.49
CA GLU A 167 -17.90 18.58 16.78
C GLU A 167 -18.38 19.33 15.54
N ASP A 168 -17.48 19.89 14.74
CA ASP A 168 -17.82 20.61 13.52
C ASP A 168 -18.15 19.65 12.36
N LEU A 169 -19.11 20.00 11.51
CA LEU A 169 -19.46 19.22 10.31
C LEU A 169 -18.23 18.97 9.40
N GLY A 170 -17.30 19.91 9.35
CA GLY A 170 -16.04 19.79 8.60
C GLY A 170 -15.09 18.70 9.13
N ASP A 171 -15.24 18.28 10.39
CA ASP A 171 -14.48 17.19 11.01
C ASP A 171 -14.98 15.81 10.58
N TYR A 172 -16.07 15.73 9.83
CA TYR A 172 -16.61 14.48 9.30
C TYR A 172 -16.23 14.30 7.83
N ARG A 173 -16.09 13.04 7.42
CA ARG A 173 -15.94 12.64 6.03
C ARG A 173 -17.24 11.97 5.56
N PRO A 174 -17.88 12.46 4.49
CA PRO A 174 -19.03 11.79 3.90
C PRO A 174 -18.56 10.54 3.15
N ILE A 175 -19.20 9.40 3.40
CA ILE A 175 -19.01 8.16 2.67
C ILE A 175 -20.33 7.74 2.04
N SER A 176 -20.31 7.48 0.75
CA SER A 176 -21.43 7.01 -0.05
C SER A 176 -21.57 5.49 0.04
N LEU A 177 -22.69 5.03 0.58
CA LEU A 177 -23.12 3.64 0.53
C LEU A 177 -24.05 3.45 -0.68
N LEU A 178 -23.50 2.83 -1.72
CA LEU A 178 -24.15 2.61 -3.01
C LEU A 178 -24.94 1.30 -3.00
N GLY A 179 -26.06 1.26 -3.74
CA GLY A 179 -26.76 0.00 -4.03
C GLY A 179 -25.87 -1.01 -4.74
N GLY A 180 -26.11 -2.30 -4.51
CA GLY A 180 -25.26 -3.39 -5.00
C GLY A 180 -25.13 -3.43 -6.52
N LEU A 181 -26.25 -3.29 -7.23
CA LEU A 181 -26.30 -3.32 -8.70
C LEU A 181 -25.57 -2.13 -9.35
N TYR A 182 -25.84 -0.91 -8.90
CA TYR A 182 -25.11 0.26 -9.39
C TYR A 182 -23.61 0.15 -9.11
N LYS A 183 -23.24 -0.35 -7.92
CA LYS A 183 -21.83 -0.54 -7.56
C LYS A 183 -21.13 -1.57 -8.45
N LEU A 184 -21.85 -2.60 -8.89
CA LEU A 184 -21.36 -3.57 -9.89
C LEU A 184 -21.15 -2.89 -11.24
N LEU A 185 -22.13 -2.11 -11.73
CA LEU A 185 -22.01 -1.32 -12.96
C LEU A 185 -20.79 -0.38 -12.91
N ALA A 186 -20.67 0.44 -11.87
CA ALA A 186 -19.54 1.33 -11.67
C ALA A 186 -18.20 0.59 -11.59
N LYS A 187 -18.18 -0.62 -11.02
CA LYS A 187 -17.00 -1.47 -10.95
C LYS A 187 -16.58 -1.99 -12.32
N VAL A 188 -17.52 -2.41 -13.17
CA VAL A 188 -17.25 -2.83 -14.56
C VAL A 188 -16.66 -1.67 -15.36
N LEU A 189 -17.28 -0.49 -15.30
CA LEU A 189 -16.79 0.72 -15.97
C LEU A 189 -15.39 1.12 -15.47
N ALA A 190 -15.17 1.10 -14.15
CA ALA A 190 -13.86 1.35 -13.57
C ALA A 190 -12.80 0.33 -14.02
N ASN A 191 -13.17 -0.94 -14.20
CA ASN A 191 -12.25 -1.96 -14.70
C ASN A 191 -11.89 -1.74 -16.17
N ARG A 192 -12.82 -1.26 -17.00
CA ARG A 192 -12.55 -0.85 -18.40
C ARG A 192 -11.59 0.35 -18.43
N LEU A 193 -11.89 1.39 -17.65
CA LEU A 193 -11.08 2.61 -17.58
C LEU A 193 -9.64 2.36 -17.11
N LYS A 194 -9.43 1.43 -16.18
CA LYS A 194 -8.08 1.04 -15.70
C LYS A 194 -7.13 0.56 -16.80
N LYS A 195 -7.64 0.10 -17.94
CA LYS A 195 -6.83 -0.43 -19.04
C LYS A 195 -6.13 0.67 -19.85
N ILE A 196 -6.66 1.89 -19.82
CA ILE A 196 -6.22 3.00 -20.69
C ILE A 196 -5.82 4.26 -19.91
N ILE A 197 -6.17 4.36 -18.63
CA ILE A 197 -6.01 5.61 -17.86
C ILE A 197 -4.55 6.07 -17.71
N ASP A 198 -3.59 5.15 -17.74
CA ASP A 198 -2.17 5.45 -17.67
C ASP A 198 -1.64 6.22 -18.91
N LYS A 199 -2.39 6.19 -20.02
CA LYS A 199 -2.05 6.90 -21.26
C LYS A 199 -2.45 8.38 -21.24
N VAL A 200 -3.54 8.70 -20.55
CA VAL A 200 -4.07 10.08 -20.49
C VAL A 200 -3.59 10.87 -19.28
N ILE A 201 -3.15 10.19 -18.21
CA ILE A 201 -2.68 10.85 -16.97
C ILE A 201 -1.16 11.02 -16.94
N SER A 202 -0.69 12.24 -16.63
CA SER A 202 0.72 12.60 -16.50
C SER A 202 1.47 11.70 -15.50
N PRO A 203 2.77 11.46 -15.70
CA PRO A 203 3.58 10.65 -14.77
C PRO A 203 3.70 11.29 -13.37
N ASP A 204 3.37 12.57 -13.22
CA ASP A 204 3.42 13.33 -11.96
C ASP A 204 2.28 12.94 -10.99
N GLN A 205 1.21 12.31 -11.48
CA GLN A 205 0.11 11.78 -10.67
C GLN A 205 0.38 10.34 -10.21
N ASN A 206 0.59 10.14 -8.91
CA ASN A 206 0.94 8.83 -8.35
C ASN A 206 -0.27 8.05 -7.78
N ALA A 207 -1.45 8.66 -7.68
CA ALA A 207 -2.63 8.01 -7.09
C ALA A 207 -3.46 7.23 -8.12
N PHE A 208 -4.11 6.16 -7.64
CA PHE A 208 -5.10 5.32 -8.31
C PHE A 208 -4.69 4.60 -9.62
N ILE A 209 -3.52 4.90 -10.19
CA ILE A 209 -3.01 4.27 -11.41
C ILE A 209 -2.23 3.01 -11.08
N LYS A 210 -2.53 1.92 -11.81
CA LYS A 210 -1.88 0.62 -11.62
C LYS A 210 -0.37 0.74 -11.85
N GLY A 211 0.42 0.23 -10.92
CA GLY A 211 1.89 0.23 -11.00
C GLY A 211 2.57 1.42 -10.32
N ARG A 212 1.87 2.54 -10.14
CA ARG A 212 2.36 3.72 -9.41
C ARG A 212 2.15 3.52 -7.90
N GLN A 213 3.17 3.81 -7.09
CA GLN A 213 3.10 3.65 -5.64
C GLN A 213 3.12 5.00 -4.92
N ILE A 214 2.40 5.10 -3.80
CA ILE A 214 2.38 6.30 -2.94
C ILE A 214 3.79 6.74 -2.50
N LEU A 215 4.71 5.78 -2.34
CA LEU A 215 6.08 6.06 -1.92
C LEU A 215 6.93 6.73 -3.02
N ASP A 216 6.53 6.63 -4.28
CA ASP A 216 7.30 7.15 -5.41
C ASP A 216 7.38 8.68 -5.35
N GLY A 217 6.25 9.35 -5.08
CA GLY A 217 6.20 10.80 -4.87
C GLY A 217 6.98 11.25 -3.64
N SER A 218 6.90 10.51 -2.53
CA SER A 218 7.67 10.82 -1.32
C SER A 218 9.18 10.65 -1.52
N LEU A 219 9.61 9.67 -2.33
CA LEU A 219 11.01 9.51 -2.70
C LEU A 219 11.47 10.71 -3.54
N ILE A 220 10.76 11.05 -4.62
CA ILE A 220 11.12 12.18 -5.49
C ILE A 220 11.20 13.47 -4.68
N ALA A 221 10.19 13.78 -3.86
CA ALA A 221 10.14 15.02 -3.07
C ALA A 221 11.34 15.14 -2.10
N ASN A 222 11.73 14.05 -1.43
CA ASN A 222 12.91 14.07 -0.58
C ASN A 222 14.21 14.20 -1.38
N GLU A 223 14.30 13.59 -2.57
CA GLU A 223 15.48 13.73 -3.45
C GLU A 223 15.59 15.14 -4.06
N VAL A 224 14.47 15.82 -4.32
CA VAL A 224 14.42 17.22 -4.77
C VAL A 224 14.97 18.15 -3.68
N ILE A 225 14.43 18.07 -2.45
CA ILE A 225 14.90 18.88 -1.31
C ILE A 225 16.38 18.68 -1.05
N ASP A 226 16.82 17.42 -1.05
CA ASP A 226 18.22 17.06 -0.84
C ASP A 226 19.13 17.59 -1.98
N SER A 227 18.60 17.80 -3.18
CA SER A 227 19.33 18.44 -4.29
C SER A 227 19.50 19.94 -4.05
N TRP A 228 18.41 20.66 -3.74
CA TRP A 228 18.45 22.10 -3.46
C TRP A 228 19.37 22.44 -2.29
N GLN A 229 19.20 21.76 -1.14
CA GLN A 229 20.00 22.00 0.06
C GLN A 229 21.50 21.87 -0.16
N LYS A 230 21.94 20.94 -1.02
CA LYS A 230 23.37 20.69 -1.26
C LYS A 230 24.00 21.64 -2.26
N ARG A 231 23.21 22.13 -3.20
CA ARG A 231 23.67 23.10 -4.19
C ARG A 231 23.66 24.52 -3.64
N GLY A 232 23.13 24.72 -2.42
CA GLY A 232 22.86 26.06 -1.89
C GLY A 232 21.79 26.79 -2.70
N GLU A 233 20.99 26.05 -3.47
CA GLU A 233 19.91 26.62 -4.28
C GLU A 233 18.71 26.93 -3.38
N LYS A 234 18.10 28.09 -3.64
CA LYS A 234 16.93 28.58 -2.93
C LYS A 234 15.67 28.11 -3.67
N GLY A 235 14.80 27.39 -2.98
CA GLY A 235 13.58 26.85 -3.56
C GLY A 235 12.37 27.04 -2.65
N LEU A 236 11.18 26.96 -3.23
CA LEU A 236 9.91 27.01 -2.54
C LEU A 236 9.12 25.73 -2.83
N ILE A 237 8.51 25.19 -1.77
CA ILE A 237 7.59 24.07 -1.86
C ILE A 237 6.20 24.58 -1.48
N CYS A 238 5.30 24.61 -2.44
CA CYS A 238 3.89 24.94 -2.22
C CYS A 238 3.13 23.64 -2.00
N LYS A 239 2.74 23.36 -0.76
CA LYS A 239 1.84 22.26 -0.43
C LYS A 239 0.41 22.78 -0.46
N LEU A 240 -0.38 22.26 -1.38
CA LEU A 240 -1.75 22.70 -1.63
C LEU A 240 -2.74 21.67 -1.05
N ASP A 241 -3.80 22.17 -0.43
CA ASP A 241 -4.94 21.38 0.07
C ASP A 241 -6.20 21.84 -0.66
N ILE A 242 -7.03 20.91 -1.16
CA ILE A 242 -8.27 21.23 -1.89
C ILE A 242 -9.47 21.04 -0.96
N GLU A 243 -10.34 22.05 -0.91
CA GLU A 243 -11.54 22.00 -0.08
C GLU A 243 -12.55 20.99 -0.60
N LYS A 244 -12.82 19.97 0.21
CA LYS A 244 -13.87 18.95 -0.05
C LYS A 244 -13.82 18.47 -1.51
N ALA A 245 -12.63 18.09 -1.97
CA ALA A 245 -12.31 17.96 -3.39
C ALA A 245 -13.30 17.09 -4.19
N PHE A 246 -13.70 15.94 -3.64
CA PHE A 246 -14.71 15.09 -4.29
C PHE A 246 -16.08 15.77 -4.37
N ASP A 247 -16.51 16.51 -3.35
CA ASP A 247 -17.86 17.07 -3.25
C ASP A 247 -18.05 18.31 -4.14
N ASN A 248 -16.97 18.95 -4.60
CA ASN A 248 -17.00 20.25 -5.28
C ASN A 248 -16.73 20.21 -6.79
N ILE A 249 -16.26 19.09 -7.34
CA ILE A 249 -15.91 19.05 -8.77
C ILE A 249 -17.14 19.27 -9.66
N ASN A 250 -17.02 20.16 -10.63
CA ASN A 250 -18.09 20.48 -11.56
C ASN A 250 -18.25 19.40 -12.64
N TRP A 251 -19.48 18.98 -12.90
CA TRP A 251 -19.76 17.91 -13.87
C TRP A 251 -19.52 18.34 -15.31
N GLN A 252 -19.92 19.56 -15.70
CA GLN A 252 -19.74 20.05 -17.07
C GLN A 252 -18.25 20.17 -17.42
N PHE A 253 -17.45 20.66 -16.48
CA PHE A 253 -16.00 20.63 -16.56
C PHE A 253 -15.47 19.21 -16.81
N LEU A 254 -15.91 18.24 -16.00
CA LEU A 254 -15.46 16.85 -16.13
C LEU A 254 -15.83 16.24 -17.48
N LEU A 255 -17.04 16.48 -17.99
CA LEU A 255 -17.45 16.02 -19.32
C LEU A 255 -16.58 16.63 -20.43
N LYS A 256 -16.27 17.93 -20.34
CA LYS A 256 -15.34 18.60 -21.27
C LYS A 256 -13.94 17.98 -21.22
N VAL A 257 -13.46 17.61 -20.04
CA VAL A 257 -12.16 16.92 -19.87
C VAL A 257 -12.18 15.56 -20.57
N LEU A 258 -13.21 14.75 -20.35
CA LEU A 258 -13.37 13.45 -21.00
C LEU A 258 -13.39 13.59 -22.53
N HIS A 259 -14.17 14.54 -23.04
CA HIS A 259 -14.19 14.83 -24.47
C HIS A 259 -12.81 15.21 -25.00
N LYS A 260 -12.08 16.10 -24.30
CA LYS A 260 -10.72 16.50 -24.68
C LYS A 260 -9.69 15.38 -24.61
N MET A 261 -9.91 14.37 -23.77
CA MET A 261 -9.07 13.17 -23.68
C MET A 261 -9.41 12.11 -24.74
N GLY A 262 -10.35 12.38 -25.64
CA GLY A 262 -10.70 11.48 -26.75
C GLY A 262 -11.66 10.35 -26.39
N PHE A 263 -12.37 10.43 -25.26
CA PHE A 263 -13.44 9.48 -24.95
C PHE A 263 -14.63 9.66 -25.89
N GLY A 264 -15.20 8.55 -26.34
CA GLY A 264 -16.36 8.56 -27.24
C GLY A 264 -17.64 9.07 -26.57
N SER A 265 -18.62 9.44 -27.40
CA SER A 265 -19.86 10.06 -26.93
C SER A 265 -20.71 9.11 -26.10
N LYS A 266 -20.68 7.79 -26.40
CA LYS A 266 -21.42 6.79 -25.62
C LYS A 266 -20.83 6.66 -24.22
N TRP A 267 -19.51 6.59 -24.11
CA TRP A 267 -18.82 6.58 -22.81
C TRP A 267 -19.12 7.83 -21.98
N ILE A 268 -19.07 9.02 -22.60
CA ILE A 268 -19.41 10.28 -21.93
C ILE A 268 -20.87 10.26 -21.46
N GLY A 269 -21.80 9.74 -22.27
CA GLY A 269 -23.20 9.51 -21.90
C GLY A 269 -23.35 8.59 -20.69
N TRP A 270 -22.62 7.48 -20.64
CA TRP A 270 -22.57 6.58 -19.47
C TRP A 270 -22.08 7.28 -18.21
N MET A 271 -21.01 8.07 -18.30
CA MET A 271 -20.49 8.85 -17.17
C MET A 271 -21.53 9.87 -16.69
N TRP A 272 -22.18 10.56 -17.61
CA TRP A 272 -23.25 11.51 -17.31
C TRP A 272 -24.41 10.85 -16.57
N SER A 273 -24.89 9.71 -17.04
CA SER A 273 -25.98 8.98 -16.37
C SER A 273 -25.59 8.47 -14.98
N CYS A 274 -24.33 8.07 -14.80
CA CYS A 274 -23.82 7.68 -13.48
C CYS A 274 -23.84 8.84 -12.46
N ILE A 275 -23.43 10.04 -12.86
CA ILE A 275 -23.26 11.18 -11.94
C ILE A 275 -24.53 12.03 -11.80
N SER A 276 -25.32 12.20 -12.86
CA SER A 276 -26.47 13.13 -12.87
C SER A 276 -27.74 12.58 -12.25
N THR A 277 -27.92 11.25 -12.24
CA THR A 277 -29.16 10.61 -11.76
C THR A 277 -29.16 10.33 -10.25
N ILE A 278 -28.13 10.77 -9.52
CA ILE A 278 -27.94 10.44 -8.11
C ILE A 278 -29.00 11.12 -7.24
N LYS A 279 -29.55 10.35 -6.29
CA LYS A 279 -30.35 10.83 -5.16
C LYS A 279 -29.70 10.41 -3.86
N TYR A 280 -29.65 11.32 -2.88
CA TYR A 280 -29.03 11.10 -1.58
C TYR A 280 -30.06 11.12 -0.46
N SER A 281 -29.81 10.27 0.54
CA SER A 281 -30.38 10.39 1.88
C SER A 281 -29.24 10.33 2.91
N MET A 282 -29.28 11.19 3.93
CA MET A 282 -28.29 11.19 4.99
C MET A 282 -28.61 10.08 5.99
N LEU A 283 -27.66 9.20 6.27
CA LEU A 283 -27.83 8.16 7.28
C LEU A 283 -27.20 8.61 8.60
N VAL A 284 -28.03 9.15 9.49
CA VAL A 284 -27.61 9.71 10.78
C VAL A 284 -28.05 8.78 11.89
N ASN A 285 -27.09 8.25 12.67
CA ASN A 285 -27.34 7.31 13.77
C ASN A 285 -28.20 6.08 13.38
N GLY A 286 -28.12 5.65 12.12
CA GLY A 286 -28.86 4.51 11.58
C GLY A 286 -30.24 4.83 11.01
N VAL A 287 -30.67 6.09 11.05
CA VAL A 287 -31.95 6.55 10.49
C VAL A 287 -31.70 7.36 9.21
N PRO A 288 -32.30 6.98 8.06
CA PRO A 288 -32.21 7.78 6.85
C PRO A 288 -33.04 9.06 6.98
N ALA A 289 -32.49 10.19 6.55
CA ALA A 289 -33.11 11.50 6.61
C ALA A 289 -32.88 12.27 5.30
N GLY A 290 -33.93 12.97 4.84
CA GLY A 290 -33.93 13.75 3.61
C GLY A 290 -33.91 12.90 2.33
N PHE A 291 -34.25 13.54 1.22
CA PHE A 291 -34.15 12.97 -0.12
C PHE A 291 -33.92 14.09 -1.13
N PHE A 292 -32.69 14.23 -1.61
CA PHE A 292 -32.29 15.35 -2.49
C PHE A 292 -31.37 14.89 -3.62
N SER A 293 -31.33 15.66 -4.71
CA SER A 293 -30.37 15.46 -5.82
C SER A 293 -29.11 16.29 -5.61
N SER A 294 -28.04 15.88 -6.30
CA SER A 294 -26.86 16.71 -6.50
C SER A 294 -26.85 17.31 -7.91
N SER A 295 -26.10 18.40 -8.06
CA SER A 295 -25.74 18.99 -9.36
C SER A 295 -24.22 19.12 -9.56
N LYS A 296 -23.41 18.69 -8.59
CA LYS A 296 -21.94 18.63 -8.67
C LYS A 296 -21.35 17.55 -7.78
N GLY A 297 -20.04 17.37 -7.84
CA GLY A 297 -19.32 16.46 -6.96
C GLY A 297 -19.37 14.98 -7.38
N LEU A 298 -18.51 14.19 -6.78
CA LEU A 298 -18.32 12.76 -7.02
C LEU A 298 -18.45 12.00 -5.70
N ARG A 299 -18.97 10.77 -5.75
CA ARG A 299 -19.24 9.96 -4.56
C ARG A 299 -17.98 9.37 -3.95
N GLN A 300 -17.76 9.63 -2.66
CA GLN A 300 -16.70 8.99 -1.88
C GLN A 300 -17.11 7.57 -1.49
N GLY A 301 -16.63 6.57 -2.24
CA GLY A 301 -16.99 5.15 -2.05
C GLY A 301 -17.39 4.45 -3.34
N ASP A 302 -17.60 5.22 -4.39
CA ASP A 302 -17.86 4.76 -5.76
C ASP A 302 -16.56 4.28 -6.42
N PRO A 303 -16.52 3.07 -7.02
CA PRO A 303 -15.36 2.57 -7.76
C PRO A 303 -14.89 3.47 -8.90
N LEU A 304 -15.79 4.28 -9.49
CA LEU A 304 -15.52 5.12 -10.66
C LEU A 304 -15.00 6.51 -10.28
N SER A 305 -15.53 7.10 -9.20
CA SER A 305 -15.19 8.46 -8.75
C SER A 305 -13.70 8.78 -8.65
N PRO A 306 -12.81 7.90 -8.10
CA PRO A 306 -11.39 8.21 -8.00
C PRO A 306 -10.72 8.46 -9.35
N TYR A 307 -11.16 7.74 -10.39
CA TYR A 307 -10.60 7.85 -11.74
C TYR A 307 -11.08 9.12 -12.44
N LEU A 308 -12.37 9.43 -12.32
CA LEU A 308 -12.94 10.69 -12.79
C LEU A 308 -12.26 11.90 -12.12
N PHE A 309 -12.01 11.80 -10.82
CA PHE A 309 -11.36 12.87 -10.06
C PHE A 309 -9.93 13.14 -10.55
N ILE A 310 -9.11 12.11 -10.74
CA ILE A 310 -7.73 12.32 -11.22
C ILE A 310 -7.67 12.83 -12.66
N MET A 311 -8.66 12.52 -13.51
CA MET A 311 -8.77 13.13 -14.84
C MET A 311 -9.07 14.63 -14.74
N GLY A 312 -9.92 15.04 -13.80
CA GLY A 312 -10.11 16.47 -13.50
C GLY A 312 -8.83 17.15 -13.00
N MET A 313 -8.09 16.49 -12.11
CA MET A 313 -6.80 16.98 -11.59
C MET A 313 -5.69 17.05 -12.65
N GLU A 314 -5.77 16.26 -13.72
CA GLU A 314 -4.83 16.34 -14.85
C GLU A 314 -4.80 17.74 -15.47
N VAL A 315 -5.92 18.45 -15.46
CA VAL A 315 -5.99 19.83 -15.97
C VAL A 315 -5.05 20.76 -15.18
N LEU A 316 -4.96 20.61 -13.86
CA LEU A 316 -4.01 21.37 -13.04
C LEU A 316 -2.56 21.03 -13.42
N SER A 317 -2.27 19.73 -13.62
CA SER A 317 -0.94 19.25 -14.06
C SER A 317 -0.52 19.88 -15.40
N VAL A 318 -1.45 19.91 -16.37
CA VAL A 318 -1.23 20.51 -17.70
C VAL A 318 -1.06 22.02 -17.62
N LEU A 319 -1.84 22.72 -16.78
CA LEU A 319 -1.70 24.15 -16.59
C LEU A 319 -0.32 24.53 -16.03
N ILE A 320 0.14 23.81 -15.01
CA ILE A 320 1.48 24.01 -14.44
C ILE A 320 2.55 23.71 -15.50
N SER A 321 2.39 22.62 -16.26
CA SER A 321 3.34 22.24 -17.31
C SER A 321 3.43 23.30 -18.40
N ARG A 322 2.30 23.86 -18.84
CA ARG A 322 2.26 24.95 -19.81
C ARG A 322 2.93 26.22 -19.30
N ALA A 323 2.75 26.55 -18.03
CA ALA A 323 3.42 27.69 -17.41
C ALA A 323 4.95 27.49 -17.36
N VAL A 324 5.41 26.24 -17.18
CA VAL A 324 6.83 25.89 -17.20
C VAL A 324 7.40 25.96 -18.62
N GLU A 325 6.67 25.45 -19.61
CA GLU A 325 7.04 25.55 -21.03
C GLU A 325 7.12 27.01 -21.50
N GLY A 326 6.21 27.86 -21.00
CA GLY A 326 6.22 29.30 -21.25
C GLY A 326 7.27 30.09 -20.46
N GLY A 327 8.04 29.44 -19.58
CA GLY A 327 9.09 30.09 -18.79
C GLY A 327 8.58 30.98 -17.65
N PHE A 328 7.32 30.84 -17.24
CA PHE A 328 6.72 31.58 -16.13
C PHE A 328 7.02 30.94 -14.76
N ILE A 329 7.13 29.61 -14.72
CA ILE A 329 7.46 28.85 -13.51
C ILE A 329 8.66 27.96 -13.76
N TYR A 330 9.65 28.01 -12.87
CA TYR A 330 10.82 27.14 -12.90
C TYR A 330 10.78 26.16 -11.74
N GLY A 331 10.78 24.86 -12.07
CA GLY A 331 10.85 23.77 -11.10
C GLY A 331 12.26 23.46 -10.62
N CYS A 332 12.40 22.37 -9.86
CA CYS A 332 13.72 21.85 -9.51
C CYS A 332 14.31 21.07 -10.69
N ARG A 333 15.38 21.61 -11.28
CA ARG A 333 16.16 20.90 -12.28
C ARG A 333 17.15 19.97 -11.57
N ILE A 334 17.10 18.68 -11.87
CA ILE A 334 18.01 17.66 -11.34
C ILE A 334 18.88 17.15 -12.48
N TRP A 335 20.20 17.21 -12.30
CA TRP A 335 21.16 16.73 -13.30
C TRP A 335 22.52 16.40 -12.68
N LYS A 336 23.30 15.54 -13.34
CA LYS A 336 24.68 15.24 -12.96
C LYS A 336 25.51 14.91 -14.19
N GLY A 337 26.62 15.65 -14.38
CA GLY A 337 27.53 15.44 -15.53
C GLY A 337 26.83 15.64 -16.88
N ARG A 338 27.10 14.76 -17.84
CA ARG A 338 26.53 14.77 -19.21
C ARG A 338 25.17 14.07 -19.34
N GLY A 339 24.51 13.70 -18.25
CA GLY A 339 23.20 13.02 -18.29
C GLY A 339 22.05 13.95 -18.69
N GLN A 340 20.93 13.38 -19.14
CA GLN A 340 19.71 14.16 -19.40
C GLN A 340 19.19 14.78 -18.09
N PRO A 341 18.98 16.10 -18.04
CA PRO A 341 18.39 16.76 -16.89
C PRO A 341 16.90 16.41 -16.80
N VAL A 342 16.40 16.30 -15.57
CA VAL A 342 14.97 16.11 -15.29
C VAL A 342 14.48 17.33 -14.52
N ASN A 343 13.41 17.97 -15.00
CA ASN A 343 12.77 19.09 -14.31
C ASN A 343 11.56 18.58 -13.53
N ILE A 344 11.53 18.81 -12.21
CA ILE A 344 10.43 18.43 -11.34
C ILE A 344 9.73 19.69 -10.85
N THR A 345 8.50 19.88 -11.29
CA THR A 345 7.71 21.09 -11.01
C THR A 345 6.56 20.79 -10.07
N HIS A 346 5.95 19.62 -10.14
CA HIS A 346 4.85 19.25 -9.26
C HIS A 346 4.74 17.74 -9.09
N LEU A 347 4.08 17.31 -8.01
CA LEU A 347 3.73 15.93 -7.71
C LEU A 347 2.32 15.89 -7.17
N LEU A 348 1.48 15.03 -7.76
CA LEU A 348 0.10 14.84 -7.33
C LEU A 348 -0.08 13.45 -6.71
N PHE A 349 -0.88 13.39 -5.66
CA PHE A 349 -1.45 12.15 -5.15
C PHE A 349 -2.93 12.39 -4.86
N ALA A 350 -3.76 12.21 -5.89
CA ALA A 350 -5.15 12.65 -5.89
C ALA A 350 -5.23 14.17 -5.61
N ASP A 351 -5.79 14.56 -4.47
CA ASP A 351 -5.93 15.95 -4.01
C ASP A 351 -4.65 16.50 -3.36
N ASP A 352 -3.83 15.64 -2.72
CA ASP A 352 -2.56 16.04 -2.11
C ASP A 352 -1.57 16.50 -3.20
N THR A 353 -1.39 17.80 -3.35
CA THR A 353 -0.57 18.41 -4.41
C THR A 353 0.62 19.15 -3.80
N ILE A 354 1.82 18.87 -4.33
CA ILE A 354 3.02 19.65 -4.04
C ILE A 354 3.55 20.26 -5.34
N VAL A 355 3.85 21.55 -5.31
CA VAL A 355 4.51 22.29 -6.40
C VAL A 355 5.88 22.75 -5.92
N PHE A 356 6.90 22.58 -6.76
CA PHE A 356 8.27 23.02 -6.56
C PHE A 356 8.53 24.22 -7.47
N CYS A 357 8.92 25.35 -6.88
CA CYS A 357 9.21 26.58 -7.60
C CYS A 357 10.58 27.14 -7.17
N GLU A 358 11.20 27.93 -8.04
CA GLU A 358 12.30 28.82 -7.65
C GLU A 358 11.83 29.84 -6.59
N ALA A 359 12.73 30.26 -5.72
CA ALA A 359 12.47 31.28 -4.69
C ALA A 359 12.35 32.70 -5.27
N LYS A 360 11.33 32.91 -6.11
CA LYS A 360 10.96 34.19 -6.71
C LYS A 360 9.50 34.50 -6.47
N LYS A 361 9.22 35.77 -6.17
CA LYS A 361 7.86 36.29 -5.96
C LYS A 361 6.98 36.10 -7.19
N GLU A 362 7.50 36.39 -8.38
CA GLU A 362 6.80 36.23 -9.66
C GLU A 362 6.31 34.80 -9.89
N SER A 363 7.12 33.79 -9.57
CA SER A 363 6.74 32.37 -9.70
C SER A 363 5.47 32.03 -8.90
N LEU A 364 5.31 32.62 -7.72
CA LEU A 364 4.13 32.41 -6.88
C LEU A 364 2.91 33.19 -7.37
N LEU A 365 3.10 34.35 -7.96
CA LEU A 365 2.03 35.11 -8.61
C LEU A 365 1.47 34.33 -9.81
N TYR A 366 2.33 33.78 -10.67
CA TYR A 366 1.86 32.93 -11.77
C TYR A 366 1.17 31.67 -11.26
N LEU A 367 1.68 31.07 -10.17
CA LEU A 367 1.00 29.94 -9.54
C LEU A 367 -0.37 30.33 -9.00
N SER A 368 -0.54 31.49 -8.36
CA SER A 368 -1.84 31.94 -7.86
C SER A 368 -2.85 32.14 -8.99
N TRP A 369 -2.43 32.69 -10.13
CA TRP A 369 -3.29 32.80 -11.32
C TRP A 369 -3.71 31.45 -11.89
N ILE A 370 -2.79 30.48 -11.94
CA ILE A 370 -3.11 29.10 -12.36
C ILE A 370 -4.14 28.48 -11.43
N LEU A 371 -3.98 28.64 -10.11
CA LEU A 371 -4.91 28.09 -9.13
C LEU A 371 -6.29 28.74 -9.22
N LEU A 372 -6.35 30.07 -9.39
CA LEU A 372 -7.60 30.80 -9.59
C LEU A 372 -8.33 30.36 -10.87
N TRP A 373 -7.59 30.20 -11.97
CA TRP A 373 -8.17 29.75 -13.23
C TRP A 373 -8.65 28.29 -13.16
N PHE A 374 -7.89 27.42 -12.48
CA PHE A 374 -8.29 26.04 -12.21
C PHE A 374 -9.54 25.97 -11.32
N GLU A 375 -9.63 26.79 -10.27
CA GLU A 375 -10.82 26.91 -9.43
C GLU A 375 -12.04 27.37 -10.24
N ALA A 376 -11.89 28.40 -11.06
CA ALA A 376 -12.95 28.93 -11.92
C ALA A 376 -13.43 27.93 -12.99
N ALA A 377 -12.54 27.07 -13.50
CA ALA A 377 -12.90 26.06 -14.49
C ALA A 377 -13.53 24.81 -13.85
N SER A 378 -12.93 24.30 -12.77
CA SER A 378 -13.25 22.98 -12.20
C SER A 378 -14.23 23.01 -11.03
N GLY A 379 -14.40 24.15 -10.37
CA GLY A 379 -15.08 24.28 -9.09
C GLY A 379 -14.26 23.81 -7.88
N LEU A 380 -13.02 23.35 -8.08
CA LEU A 380 -12.13 22.88 -7.01
C LEU A 380 -11.39 24.05 -6.37
N LYS A 381 -11.90 24.48 -5.22
CA LYS A 381 -11.33 25.56 -4.42
C LYS A 381 -10.13 25.12 -3.59
N ILE A 382 -9.07 25.92 -3.59
CA ILE A 382 -7.90 25.69 -2.74
C ILE A 382 -8.17 26.16 -1.32
N ASN A 383 -7.88 25.32 -0.33
CA ASN A 383 -7.93 25.68 1.08
C ASN A 383 -6.66 26.44 1.45
N LEU A 384 -6.69 27.77 1.39
CA LEU A 384 -5.54 28.61 1.70
C LEU A 384 -5.09 28.51 3.16
N GLU A 385 -5.99 28.19 4.09
CA GLU A 385 -5.67 28.08 5.53
C GLU A 385 -4.81 26.85 5.87
N LYS A 386 -4.98 25.77 5.12
CA LYS A 386 -4.26 24.49 5.25
C LYS A 386 -3.11 24.36 4.25
N SER A 387 -3.17 25.10 3.16
CA SER A 387 -2.08 25.22 2.20
C SER A 387 -0.92 26.02 2.82
N MET A 388 0.30 25.69 2.40
CA MET A 388 1.50 26.31 2.95
C MET A 388 2.61 26.44 1.92
N VAL A 389 3.39 27.52 2.04
CA VAL A 389 4.63 27.74 1.31
C VAL A 389 5.79 27.44 2.24
N ILE A 390 6.64 26.49 1.86
CA ILE A 390 7.77 26.03 2.68
C ILE A 390 9.06 26.41 1.96
N PRO A 391 9.87 27.32 2.52
CA PRO A 391 11.18 27.66 1.95
C PRO A 391 12.18 26.53 2.15
N VAL A 392 13.04 26.32 1.14
CA VAL A 392 14.16 25.40 1.16
C VAL A 392 15.45 26.20 0.91
N GLY A 393 16.36 26.16 1.87
CA GLY A 393 17.52 27.05 1.90
C GLY A 393 17.20 28.41 2.54
N GLU A 394 18.15 29.34 2.49
CA GLU A 394 18.00 30.69 3.06
C GLU A 394 17.21 31.60 2.12
N VAL A 395 15.87 31.55 2.21
CA VAL A 395 14.96 32.37 1.42
C VAL A 395 14.54 33.61 2.21
N GLU A 396 15.02 34.78 1.80
CA GLU A 396 14.59 36.08 2.34
C GLU A 396 13.19 36.44 1.79
N GLY A 397 12.36 37.12 2.58
CA GLY A 397 11.01 37.54 2.13
C GLY A 397 10.01 36.38 1.95
N ALA A 398 10.23 35.23 2.59
CA ALA A 398 9.32 34.08 2.47
C ALA A 398 7.88 34.38 2.94
N LEU A 399 7.70 35.30 3.89
CA LEU A 399 6.40 35.78 4.35
C LEU A 399 5.66 36.56 3.26
N ASP A 400 6.34 37.51 2.63
CA ASP A 400 5.77 38.32 1.53
C ASP A 400 5.43 37.43 0.33
N MET A 401 6.29 36.46 0.03
CA MET A 401 6.04 35.46 -1.01
C MET A 401 4.81 34.60 -0.70
N ALA A 402 4.66 34.12 0.53
CA ALA A 402 3.48 33.35 0.91
C ALA A 402 2.18 34.18 0.87
N ALA A 403 2.27 35.49 1.14
CA ALA A 403 1.15 36.41 1.08
C ALA A 403 0.58 36.58 -0.35
N GLU A 404 1.41 36.44 -1.40
CA GLU A 404 0.94 36.50 -2.81
C GLU A 404 -0.07 35.39 -3.18
N ILE A 405 0.05 34.22 -2.54
CA ILE A 405 -0.92 33.13 -2.69
C ILE A 405 -2.00 33.20 -1.59
N GLY A 406 -1.74 33.92 -0.51
CA GLY A 406 -2.59 33.95 0.68
C GLY A 406 -2.42 32.73 1.60
N CYS A 407 -1.26 32.06 1.55
CA CYS A 407 -0.96 30.87 2.35
C CYS A 407 -0.08 31.18 3.56
N LYS A 408 -0.01 30.22 4.50
CA LYS A 408 0.91 30.30 5.65
C LYS A 408 2.32 29.87 5.25
N VAL A 409 3.34 30.44 5.90
CA VAL A 409 4.71 29.95 5.79
C VAL A 409 4.88 28.70 6.66
N GLY A 410 5.29 27.59 6.06
CA GLY A 410 5.65 26.36 6.74
C GLY A 410 7.17 26.23 6.95
N GLN A 411 7.60 25.15 7.58
CA GLN A 411 9.02 24.86 7.82
C GLN A 411 9.34 23.38 7.57
N LEU A 412 10.58 23.10 7.19
CA LEU A 412 11.12 21.74 7.17
C LEU A 412 11.72 21.37 8.53
N PRO A 413 11.59 20.12 9.00
CA PRO A 413 10.89 19.01 8.35
C PRO A 413 9.36 19.10 8.50
N THR A 414 8.62 18.64 7.48
CA THR A 414 7.15 18.56 7.50
C THR A 414 6.65 17.15 7.15
N VAL A 415 5.34 16.97 7.03
CA VAL A 415 4.71 15.70 6.63
C VAL A 415 4.07 15.80 5.24
N TYR A 416 4.42 14.86 4.37
CA TYR A 416 3.81 14.65 3.05
C TYR A 416 3.44 13.19 2.87
N LEU A 417 2.19 12.90 2.49
CA LEU A 417 1.65 11.55 2.34
C LEU A 417 1.87 10.66 3.58
N GLY A 418 1.88 11.25 4.77
CA GLY A 418 2.13 10.55 6.04
C GLY A 418 3.60 10.19 6.31
N LEU A 419 4.53 10.65 5.46
CA LEU A 419 5.98 10.49 5.62
C LEU A 419 6.67 11.83 5.91
N PRO A 420 7.79 11.80 6.64
CA PRO A 420 8.62 12.98 6.86
C PRO A 420 9.20 13.48 5.53
N LEU A 421 9.20 14.79 5.35
CA LEU A 421 9.73 15.49 4.19
C LEU A 421 10.86 16.42 4.64
N GLY A 422 12.04 16.30 4.03
CA GLY A 422 13.22 17.14 4.34
C GLY A 422 13.86 16.85 5.70
N ALA A 423 13.48 15.76 6.37
CA ALA A 423 14.06 15.38 7.64
C ALA A 423 15.42 14.68 7.46
N PRO A 424 16.37 14.85 8.40
CA PRO A 424 17.63 14.10 8.37
C PRO A 424 17.35 12.59 8.45
N ASN A 425 17.81 11.83 7.46
CA ASN A 425 17.46 10.40 7.28
C ASN A 425 17.85 9.46 8.44
N ARG A 426 18.71 9.91 9.37
CA ARG A 426 19.13 9.14 10.55
C ARG A 426 18.55 9.64 11.86
N ALA A 427 17.76 10.71 11.85
CA ALA A 427 17.22 11.29 13.06
C ALA A 427 16.24 10.30 13.73
N SER A 428 16.43 10.07 15.03
CA SER A 428 15.50 9.22 15.79
C SER A 428 14.15 9.89 15.99
N SER A 429 14.11 11.23 16.02
CA SER A 429 12.89 12.03 16.18
C SER A 429 11.85 11.79 15.09
N VAL A 430 12.31 11.45 13.89
CA VAL A 430 11.48 11.09 12.74
C VAL A 430 10.57 9.89 13.03
N TRP A 431 10.92 9.04 14.00
CA TRP A 431 10.17 7.84 14.37
C TRP A 431 9.30 8.01 15.61
N ASP A 432 9.36 9.14 16.30
CA ASP A 432 8.62 9.34 17.56
C ASP A 432 7.10 9.32 17.31
N GLY A 433 6.63 9.83 16.17
CA GLY A 433 5.23 9.74 15.77
C GLY A 433 4.73 8.30 15.55
N VAL A 434 5.61 7.40 15.10
CA VAL A 434 5.31 5.96 14.95
C VAL A 434 5.20 5.29 16.31
N GLU A 435 6.13 5.62 17.21
CA GLU A 435 6.13 5.12 18.59
C GLU A 435 4.85 5.56 19.32
N GLU A 436 4.45 6.83 19.17
CA GLU A 436 3.24 7.36 19.79
C GLU A 436 1.97 6.72 19.24
N LYS A 437 1.90 6.41 17.94
CA LYS A 437 0.79 5.63 17.36
C LYS A 437 0.71 4.22 17.96
N MET A 438 1.84 3.55 18.18
CA MET A 438 1.87 2.24 18.84
C MET A 438 1.39 2.35 20.29
N ARG A 439 1.83 3.37 21.03
CA ARG A 439 1.40 3.61 22.43
C ARG A 439 -0.11 3.86 22.53
N ARG A 440 -0.67 4.69 21.65
CA ARG A 440 -2.11 4.94 21.56
C ARG A 440 -2.90 3.66 21.27
N LYS A 441 -2.45 2.82 20.34
CA LYS A 441 -3.10 1.51 20.07
C LYS A 441 -3.02 0.57 21.27
N LEU A 442 -1.87 0.52 21.94
CA LEU A 442 -1.68 -0.29 23.15
C LEU A 442 -2.58 0.17 24.30
N ALA A 443 -2.82 1.48 24.44
CA ALA A 443 -3.71 2.03 25.47
C ALA A 443 -5.18 1.61 25.26
N LEU A 444 -5.62 1.49 24.00
CA LEU A 444 -6.96 1.00 23.67
C LEU A 444 -7.13 -0.49 23.98
N TRP A 445 -6.07 -1.28 23.85
CA TRP A 445 -6.12 -2.72 24.11
C TRP A 445 -5.96 -3.04 25.59
N LYS A 446 -7.10 -3.17 26.27
CA LYS A 446 -7.19 -3.66 27.64
C LYS A 446 -6.65 -5.10 27.74
N ARG A 447 -5.40 -5.23 28.20
CA ARG A 447 -4.58 -6.46 28.22
C ARG A 447 -5.24 -7.65 28.91
N HIS A 448 -6.13 -7.40 29.87
CA HIS A 448 -6.83 -8.43 30.64
C HIS A 448 -7.91 -9.17 29.85
N PHE A 449 -8.37 -8.63 28.72
CA PHE A 449 -9.35 -9.30 27.86
C PHE A 449 -8.71 -10.07 26.69
N LEU A 450 -7.37 -10.08 26.60
CA LEU A 450 -6.65 -10.69 25.48
C LEU A 450 -5.79 -11.87 25.95
N SER A 451 -6.00 -13.03 25.32
CA SER A 451 -5.11 -14.19 25.45
C SER A 451 -3.72 -13.87 24.88
N LYS A 452 -2.67 -14.62 25.30
CA LYS A 452 -1.33 -14.49 24.69
C LYS A 452 -1.38 -14.70 23.17
N GLY A 453 -2.22 -15.63 22.71
CA GLY A 453 -2.55 -15.84 21.30
C GLY A 453 -3.10 -14.59 20.60
N GLY A 454 -4.14 -13.97 21.16
CA GLY A 454 -4.71 -12.73 20.64
C GLY A 454 -3.71 -11.58 20.62
N ARG A 455 -2.83 -11.49 21.63
CA ARG A 455 -1.74 -10.50 21.66
C ARG A 455 -0.74 -10.72 20.52
N ILE A 456 -0.32 -11.96 20.23
CA ILE A 456 0.53 -12.25 19.07
C ILE A 456 -0.15 -11.79 17.78
N THR A 457 -1.44 -12.09 17.62
CA THR A 457 -2.21 -11.70 16.42
C THR A 457 -2.25 -10.18 16.26
N LEU A 458 -2.49 -9.43 17.34
CA LEU A 458 -2.47 -7.96 17.32
C LEU A 458 -1.07 -7.40 17.08
N ILE A 459 -0.01 -8.04 17.59
CA ILE A 459 1.37 -7.66 17.27
C ILE A 459 1.61 -7.81 15.77
N LYS A 460 1.26 -8.95 15.18
CA LYS A 460 1.50 -9.24 13.76
C LYS A 460 0.65 -8.40 12.82
N SER A 461 -0.64 -8.24 13.12
CA SER A 461 -1.62 -7.57 12.25
C SER A 461 -1.60 -6.06 12.39
N THR A 462 -1.21 -5.54 13.56
CA THR A 462 -1.30 -4.09 13.84
C THR A 462 0.05 -3.51 14.22
N LEU A 463 0.68 -3.94 15.33
CA LEU A 463 1.90 -3.27 15.83
C LEU A 463 3.09 -3.36 14.89
N ALA A 464 3.30 -4.50 14.22
CA ALA A 464 4.35 -4.69 13.23
C ALA A 464 4.07 -3.93 11.92
N ASN A 465 2.80 -3.62 11.65
CA ASN A 465 2.37 -2.92 10.43
C ASN A 465 2.41 -1.38 10.56
N ILE A 466 2.26 -0.84 11.78
CA ILE A 466 2.37 0.61 12.03
C ILE A 466 3.69 1.22 11.50
N PRO A 467 4.89 0.66 11.80
CA PRO A 467 6.14 1.21 11.26
C PRO A 467 6.39 0.86 9.79
N LEU A 468 5.63 -0.08 9.19
CA LEU A 468 5.93 -0.65 7.87
C LEU A 468 5.99 0.41 6.77
N TYR A 469 5.05 1.36 6.80
CA TYR A 469 4.96 2.42 5.81
C TYR A 469 6.23 3.29 5.79
N GLN A 470 6.68 3.75 6.96
CA GLN A 470 7.90 4.54 7.08
C GLN A 470 9.18 3.72 6.86
N MET A 471 9.20 2.45 7.29
CA MET A 471 10.30 1.50 7.01
C MET A 471 10.44 1.15 5.52
N SER A 472 9.43 1.44 4.71
CA SER A 472 9.49 1.18 3.27
C SER A 472 10.34 2.21 2.53
N LEU A 473 10.64 3.35 3.14
CA LEU A 473 11.43 4.43 2.52
C LEU A 473 12.66 4.80 3.36
N PHE A 474 12.54 4.84 4.70
CA PHE A 474 13.60 5.30 5.58
C PHE A 474 14.33 4.15 6.28
N ARG A 475 15.65 4.30 6.45
CA ARG A 475 16.45 3.38 7.25
C ARG A 475 16.19 3.61 8.75
N MET A 476 15.73 2.58 9.43
CA MET A 476 15.44 2.64 10.86
C MET A 476 16.73 2.59 11.70
N PRO A 477 16.97 3.55 12.61
CA PRO A 477 18.05 3.45 13.58
C PRO A 477 17.88 2.25 14.52
N LYS A 478 18.99 1.58 14.88
CA LYS A 478 18.99 0.44 15.80
C LYS A 478 18.42 0.79 17.18
N SER A 479 18.55 2.03 17.64
CA SER A 479 17.96 2.52 18.89
C SER A 479 16.43 2.50 18.83
N VAL A 480 15.85 3.06 17.77
CA VAL A 480 14.39 3.08 17.53
C VAL A 480 13.83 1.67 17.43
N ALA A 481 14.47 0.79 16.65
CA ALA A 481 14.04 -0.60 16.54
C ALA A 481 13.95 -1.28 17.91
N ARG A 482 14.97 -1.09 18.78
CA ARG A 482 14.97 -1.58 20.15
C ARG A 482 13.82 -1.00 21.00
N ARG A 483 13.48 0.29 20.85
CA ARG A 483 12.34 0.92 21.55
C ARG A 483 11.01 0.29 21.11
N LEU A 484 10.78 0.13 19.80
CA LEU A 484 9.54 -0.43 19.27
C LEU A 484 9.40 -1.93 19.59
N GLU A 485 10.48 -2.71 19.46
CA GLU A 485 10.50 -4.12 19.86
C GLU A 485 10.30 -4.29 21.36
N LYS A 486 10.81 -3.38 22.20
CA LYS A 486 10.50 -3.34 23.64
C LYS A 486 9.00 -3.15 23.90
N LEU A 487 8.31 -2.29 23.15
CA LEU A 487 6.85 -2.14 23.26
C LEU A 487 6.12 -3.44 22.88
N GLN A 488 6.51 -4.09 21.78
CA GLN A 488 5.91 -5.36 21.36
C GLN A 488 6.14 -6.46 22.40
N ARG A 489 7.37 -6.56 22.92
CA ARG A 489 7.75 -7.54 23.95
C ARG A 489 7.00 -7.31 25.26
N ASN A 490 6.92 -6.05 25.71
CA ASN A 490 6.18 -5.70 26.93
C ASN A 490 4.68 -5.96 26.79
N PHE A 491 4.11 -5.77 25.60
CA PHE A 491 2.72 -6.11 25.35
C PHE A 491 2.48 -7.62 25.34
N LEU A 492 3.37 -8.40 24.73
CA LEU A 492 3.27 -9.86 24.69
C LEU A 492 3.29 -10.45 26.12
N TRP A 493 4.31 -10.09 26.90
CA TRP A 493 4.59 -10.69 28.21
C TRP A 493 3.87 -10.02 29.38
N GLY A 494 3.47 -8.74 29.27
CA GLY A 494 2.96 -7.95 30.39
C GLY A 494 1.72 -8.54 31.08
N GLY A 495 1.60 -8.35 32.40
CA GLY A 495 0.45 -8.81 33.19
C GLY A 495 -0.87 -8.11 32.82
N ALA A 496 -1.99 -8.72 33.21
CA ALA A 496 -3.34 -8.19 33.01
C ALA A 496 -3.54 -6.79 33.63
N ASN A 497 -2.87 -6.51 34.76
CA ASN A 497 -2.97 -5.27 35.52
C ASN A 497 -1.68 -4.42 35.45
N GLY A 498 -0.95 -4.45 34.34
CA GLY A 498 0.25 -3.61 34.17
C GLY A 498 1.51 -4.07 34.92
N GLY A 499 1.43 -5.13 35.74
CA GLY A 499 2.60 -5.73 36.38
C GLY A 499 3.64 -6.25 35.36
N ASN A 500 4.92 -5.98 35.63
CA ASN A 500 6.04 -6.53 34.86
C ASN A 500 6.14 -8.04 35.14
N LYS A 501 5.75 -8.86 34.16
CA LYS A 501 6.08 -10.29 34.16
C LYS A 501 7.44 -10.50 33.50
N ALA A 502 8.22 -11.44 34.04
CA ALA A 502 9.49 -11.83 33.45
C ALA A 502 9.31 -12.28 31.99
N HIS A 503 10.24 -11.88 31.13
CA HIS A 503 10.30 -12.36 29.74
C HIS A 503 10.81 -13.80 29.75
N LEU A 504 9.91 -14.76 29.63
CA LEU A 504 10.25 -16.18 29.76
C LEU A 504 11.20 -16.68 28.67
N ILE A 505 11.00 -16.22 27.42
CA ILE A 505 11.77 -16.67 26.26
C ILE A 505 12.48 -15.47 25.63
N LYS A 506 13.75 -15.67 25.22
CA LYS A 506 14.58 -14.68 24.54
C LYS A 506 13.86 -14.16 23.29
N TRP A 507 13.83 -12.86 23.09
CA TRP A 507 13.09 -12.23 21.99
C TRP A 507 13.56 -12.71 20.62
N GLU A 508 14.84 -13.06 20.51
CA GLU A 508 15.47 -13.63 19.32
C GLU A 508 14.77 -14.94 18.90
N VAL A 509 14.49 -15.82 19.87
CA VAL A 509 13.76 -17.08 19.66
C VAL A 509 12.30 -16.82 19.33
N VAL A 510 11.66 -15.86 20.02
CA VAL A 510 10.27 -15.47 19.71
C VAL A 510 10.11 -15.03 18.25
N CYS A 511 11.14 -14.38 17.69
CA CYS A 511 11.15 -13.89 16.32
C CYS A 511 11.53 -14.93 15.25
N THR A 512 11.87 -16.17 15.62
CA THR A 512 12.11 -17.22 14.62
C THR A 512 10.80 -17.79 14.09
N ASP A 513 10.88 -18.52 12.99
CA ASP A 513 9.71 -19.23 12.44
C ASP A 513 9.19 -20.28 13.42
N LYS A 514 7.88 -20.58 13.32
CA LYS A 514 7.24 -21.64 14.11
C LYS A 514 7.94 -23.00 13.97
N LYS A 515 8.48 -23.28 12.78
CA LYS A 515 9.28 -24.48 12.51
C LYS A 515 10.54 -24.58 13.36
N LYS A 516 11.10 -23.45 13.80
CA LYS A 516 12.31 -23.33 14.63
C LYS A 516 11.98 -23.01 16.10
N GLY A 517 10.73 -23.23 16.50
CA GLY A 517 10.30 -22.96 17.87
C GLY A 517 10.08 -21.50 18.22
N GLY A 518 9.92 -20.62 17.24
CA GLY A 518 9.51 -19.23 17.48
C GLY A 518 8.02 -18.99 17.33
N LEU A 519 7.58 -17.75 17.53
CA LEU A 519 6.20 -17.33 17.32
C LEU A 519 5.98 -16.73 15.92
N GLY A 520 7.02 -16.63 15.09
CA GLY A 520 6.98 -16.01 13.77
C GLY A 520 6.75 -14.50 13.82
N LEU A 521 7.23 -13.83 14.88
CA LEU A 521 7.32 -12.37 14.92
C LEU A 521 8.53 -11.93 14.08
N ARG A 522 8.48 -10.73 13.47
CA ARG A 522 9.58 -10.25 12.63
C ARG A 522 10.41 -9.23 13.38
N LYS A 523 11.74 -9.38 13.33
CA LYS A 523 12.68 -8.34 13.78
C LYS A 523 12.60 -7.15 12.82
N LEU A 524 12.46 -5.95 13.37
CA LEU A 524 12.19 -4.74 12.58
C LEU A 524 13.37 -4.34 11.70
N ILE A 525 14.61 -4.57 12.16
CA ILE A 525 15.82 -4.24 11.38
C ILE A 525 15.91 -5.07 10.09
N TRP A 526 15.70 -6.39 10.18
CA TRP A 526 15.74 -7.26 8.99
C TRP A 526 14.55 -7.01 8.07
N LEU A 527 13.39 -6.66 8.63
CA LEU A 527 12.23 -6.27 7.84
C LEU A 527 12.47 -4.95 7.09
N ASN A 528 13.04 -3.93 7.76
CA ASN A 528 13.43 -2.68 7.11
C ASN A 528 14.47 -2.92 6.02
N LYS A 529 15.47 -3.77 6.27
CA LYS A 529 16.48 -4.18 5.28
C LYS A 529 15.82 -4.78 4.02
N ALA A 530 14.90 -5.74 4.20
CA ALA A 530 14.15 -6.35 3.10
C ALA A 530 13.26 -5.34 2.34
N LEU A 531 12.63 -4.41 3.06
CA LEU A 531 11.79 -3.37 2.46
C LEU A 531 12.60 -2.38 1.63
N LEU A 532 13.78 -1.96 2.11
CA LEU A 532 14.69 -1.10 1.34
C LEU A 532 15.29 -1.83 0.13
N GLY A 533 15.63 -3.12 0.27
CA GLY A 533 16.08 -3.95 -0.85
C GLY A 533 15.05 -4.03 -1.99
N LYS A 534 13.76 -3.94 -1.69
CA LYS A 534 12.69 -3.88 -2.70
C LYS A 534 12.92 -2.73 -3.69
N TRP A 535 13.44 -1.60 -3.26
CA TRP A 535 13.74 -0.46 -4.14
C TRP A 535 14.86 -0.75 -5.13
N ILE A 536 15.88 -1.52 -4.73
CA ILE A 536 16.97 -1.95 -5.62
C ILE A 536 16.40 -2.85 -6.72
N TRP A 537 15.58 -3.83 -6.34
CA TRP A 537 14.87 -4.68 -7.30
C TRP A 537 13.94 -3.87 -8.21
N ARG A 538 13.19 -2.92 -7.65
CA ARG A 538 12.32 -2.04 -8.44
C ARG A 538 13.11 -1.22 -9.44
N PHE A 539 14.28 -0.69 -9.06
CA PHE A 539 15.10 0.14 -9.95
C PHE A 539 15.59 -0.67 -11.15
N ALA A 540 16.05 -1.90 -10.92
CA ALA A 540 16.49 -2.80 -11.97
C ALA A 540 15.35 -3.14 -12.96
N ARG A 541 14.10 -3.27 -12.48
CA ARG A 541 12.95 -3.65 -13.30
C ARG A 541 12.21 -2.45 -13.93
N ALA A 542 12.27 -1.29 -13.29
CA ALA A 542 11.63 -0.08 -13.75
C ALA A 542 12.17 0.32 -15.13
N LYS A 543 11.29 0.86 -15.97
CA LYS A 543 11.61 1.29 -17.33
C LYS A 543 11.72 2.81 -17.36
N GLU A 544 10.57 3.48 -17.42
CA GLU A 544 10.44 4.91 -17.73
C GLU A 544 9.74 5.70 -16.61
N GLU A 545 9.58 5.11 -15.42
CA GLU A 545 8.94 5.76 -14.29
C GLU A 545 9.70 7.02 -13.83
N LEU A 546 8.97 8.08 -13.50
CA LEU A 546 9.52 9.40 -13.14
C LEU A 546 10.56 9.31 -12.01
N TRP A 547 10.27 8.53 -10.95
CA TRP A 547 11.20 8.37 -9.83
C TRP A 547 12.52 7.74 -10.26
N LYS A 548 12.52 6.81 -11.23
CA LYS A 548 13.75 6.23 -11.77
C LYS A 548 14.54 7.28 -12.55
N LYS A 549 13.89 8.05 -13.43
CA LYS A 549 14.52 9.14 -14.20
C LYS A 549 15.17 10.17 -13.28
N VAL A 550 14.50 10.55 -12.19
CA VAL A 550 15.06 11.45 -11.17
C VAL A 550 16.34 10.88 -10.55
N LEU A 551 16.33 9.59 -10.18
CA LEU A 551 17.51 8.93 -9.62
C LEU A 551 18.65 8.79 -10.64
N GLU A 552 18.35 8.46 -11.89
CA GLU A 552 19.34 8.40 -12.97
C GLU A 552 19.96 9.77 -13.24
N ALA A 553 19.15 10.83 -13.28
CA ALA A 553 19.62 12.20 -13.46
C ALA A 553 20.48 12.67 -12.27
N LYS A 554 20.12 12.27 -11.04
CA LYS A 554 20.83 12.67 -9.82
C LYS A 554 22.10 11.88 -9.54
N TYR A 555 22.07 10.56 -9.70
CA TYR A 555 23.17 9.67 -9.32
C TYR A 555 24.00 9.20 -10.51
N GLY A 556 23.42 9.18 -11.71
CA GLY A 556 23.96 8.55 -12.91
C GLY A 556 23.63 7.05 -12.97
N LYS A 557 23.63 6.48 -14.18
CA LYS A 557 23.48 5.04 -14.42
C LYS A 557 24.83 4.36 -14.70
N GLU A 558 24.95 3.09 -14.30
CA GLU A 558 26.02 2.20 -14.77
C GLU A 558 25.75 1.77 -16.23
N GLU A 559 26.75 1.15 -16.89
CA GLU A 559 26.80 0.94 -18.36
C GLU A 559 25.49 0.38 -18.97
N PHE A 560 24.86 -0.58 -18.30
CA PHE A 560 23.64 -1.25 -18.79
C PHE A 560 22.34 -0.80 -18.12
N GLY A 561 22.38 0.25 -17.29
CA GLY A 561 21.19 0.85 -16.68
C GLY A 561 20.52 0.05 -15.55
N TRP A 562 21.05 -1.11 -15.18
CA TRP A 562 20.54 -1.92 -14.07
C TRP A 562 20.72 -1.27 -12.69
N ARG A 563 21.74 -0.42 -12.57
CA ARG A 563 22.23 0.15 -11.30
C ARG A 563 22.47 1.63 -11.46
N THR A 564 22.19 2.39 -10.41
CA THR A 564 22.76 3.74 -10.28
C THR A 564 24.23 3.65 -9.91
N LYS A 565 25.05 4.59 -10.37
CA LYS A 565 26.45 4.70 -9.94
C LYS A 565 26.54 4.83 -8.41
N LYS A 566 27.61 4.28 -7.81
CA LYS A 566 27.88 4.45 -6.38
C LYS A 566 27.85 5.94 -6.00
N ALA A 567 27.18 6.25 -4.90
CA ALA A 567 27.07 7.60 -4.36
C ALA A 567 28.36 8.00 -3.60
N ASN A 568 29.48 8.08 -4.33
CA ASN A 568 30.82 8.34 -3.77
C ASN A 568 31.14 9.85 -3.60
N GLY A 569 30.24 10.75 -4.02
CA GLY A 569 30.46 12.20 -3.94
C GLY A 569 29.95 12.86 -2.66
N VAL A 570 30.30 14.14 -2.49
CA VAL A 570 29.84 15.09 -1.45
C VAL A 570 28.32 15.31 -1.49
N PHE A 571 27.63 14.73 -2.48
CA PHE A 571 26.18 14.59 -2.48
C PHE A 571 25.75 13.81 -1.21
N GLY A 572 25.40 14.56 -0.17
CA GLY A 572 24.98 14.17 1.19
C GLY A 572 23.81 13.18 1.32
N VAL A 573 23.15 13.23 2.47
CA VAL A 573 22.42 12.12 3.10
C VAL A 573 21.06 11.80 2.47
N GLY A 574 20.90 11.84 1.14
CA GLY A 574 19.63 11.55 0.43
C GLY A 574 19.06 10.16 0.75
N VAL A 575 17.75 9.98 0.55
CA VAL A 575 17.03 8.74 0.91
C VAL A 575 17.57 7.57 0.10
N TRP A 576 17.79 7.79 -1.20
CA TRP A 576 18.35 6.78 -2.10
C TRP A 576 19.75 6.32 -1.67
N LYS A 577 20.57 7.22 -1.13
CA LYS A 577 21.91 6.89 -0.63
C LYS A 577 21.86 5.88 0.53
N GLU A 578 20.87 5.98 1.41
CA GLU A 578 20.68 5.03 2.50
C GLU A 578 20.07 3.70 2.01
N ILE A 579 19.25 3.73 0.95
CA ILE A 579 18.75 2.53 0.25
C ILE A 579 19.90 1.78 -0.43
N LEU A 580 20.83 2.48 -1.10
CA LEU A 580 21.97 1.88 -1.80
C LEU A 580 22.90 1.07 -0.90
N LYS A 581 22.89 1.28 0.41
CA LYS A 581 23.60 0.43 1.37
C LYS A 581 23.10 -1.01 1.38
N GLU A 582 21.88 -1.24 0.91
CA GLU A 582 21.27 -2.56 0.79
C GLU A 582 21.44 -3.19 -0.61
N SER A 583 22.26 -2.58 -1.47
CA SER A 583 22.46 -3.05 -2.84
C SER A 583 23.17 -4.41 -2.90
N THR A 584 24.25 -4.62 -2.13
CA THR A 584 25.13 -5.80 -2.26
C THR A 584 24.37 -7.12 -2.13
N TRP A 585 23.80 -7.39 -0.95
CA TRP A 585 23.05 -8.64 -0.72
C TRP A 585 21.84 -8.79 -1.65
N CYS A 586 21.25 -7.67 -2.11
CA CYS A 586 20.11 -7.70 -2.99
C CYS A 586 20.52 -8.18 -4.38
N TRP A 587 21.65 -7.67 -4.90
CA TRP A 587 22.23 -8.09 -6.17
C TRP A 587 22.74 -9.53 -6.14
N ASP A 588 23.31 -9.99 -5.02
CA ASP A 588 23.75 -11.38 -4.84
C ASP A 588 22.58 -12.40 -4.96
N ASN A 589 21.34 -11.93 -4.84
CA ASN A 589 20.11 -12.74 -4.93
C ASN A 589 19.29 -12.47 -6.20
N MET A 590 19.83 -11.68 -7.14
CA MET A 590 19.22 -11.41 -8.45
C MET A 590 19.92 -12.23 -9.53
N VAL A 591 19.14 -12.71 -10.49
CA VAL A 591 19.61 -13.40 -11.70
C VAL A 591 18.97 -12.73 -12.92
N PHE A 592 19.64 -12.77 -14.07
CA PHE A 592 19.15 -12.16 -15.29
C PHE A 592 18.51 -13.20 -16.21
N LYS A 593 17.41 -12.84 -16.84
CA LYS A 593 16.82 -13.58 -17.95
C LYS A 593 17.16 -12.83 -19.24
N VAL A 594 17.88 -13.51 -20.11
CA VAL A 594 18.26 -13.01 -21.44
C VAL A 594 17.02 -12.94 -22.33
N GLY A 595 16.76 -11.75 -22.83
CA GLY A 595 15.87 -11.45 -23.95
C GLY A 595 16.75 -11.11 -25.16
N LYS A 596 16.87 -9.83 -25.50
CA LYS A 596 17.78 -9.29 -26.53
C LYS A 596 19.26 -9.49 -26.22
N GLY A 597 19.62 -9.68 -24.95
CA GLY A 597 21.00 -9.92 -24.53
C GLY A 597 21.90 -8.68 -24.54
N ASN A 598 21.36 -7.49 -24.82
CA ASN A 598 22.13 -6.25 -24.98
C ASN A 598 22.44 -5.52 -23.66
N LYS A 599 21.86 -5.98 -22.55
CA LYS A 599 22.10 -5.42 -21.21
C LYS A 599 22.74 -6.42 -20.25
N VAL A 600 22.88 -7.68 -20.66
CA VAL A 600 23.43 -8.75 -19.81
C VAL A 600 24.85 -9.05 -20.28
N ARG A 601 25.83 -9.00 -19.37
CA ARG A 601 27.21 -9.38 -19.70
C ARG A 601 27.35 -10.89 -19.71
N PHE A 602 27.91 -11.41 -20.79
CA PHE A 602 28.02 -12.84 -21.02
C PHE A 602 28.79 -13.56 -19.91
N TRP A 603 29.97 -13.07 -19.54
CA TRP A 603 30.82 -13.77 -18.57
C TRP A 603 30.56 -13.45 -17.11
N ILE A 604 30.09 -12.24 -16.78
CA ILE A 604 30.14 -11.67 -15.42
C ILE A 604 28.77 -11.68 -14.73
N ASP A 605 27.68 -11.62 -15.50
CA ASP A 605 26.35 -11.56 -14.91
C ASP A 605 25.77 -12.97 -14.71
N PRO A 606 24.99 -13.22 -13.64
CA PRO A 606 24.38 -14.52 -13.39
C PRO A 606 23.11 -14.68 -14.23
N TRP A 607 23.24 -15.27 -15.43
CA TRP A 607 22.12 -15.51 -16.35
C TRP A 607 22.04 -16.95 -16.88
N CYS A 608 23.14 -17.71 -16.82
CA CYS A 608 23.25 -19.11 -17.24
C CYS A 608 23.52 -20.00 -16.03
N GLY A 609 22.64 -20.95 -15.73
CA GLY A 609 22.80 -21.86 -14.58
C GLY A 609 22.74 -21.18 -13.20
N ASN A 610 23.38 -21.80 -12.21
CA ASN A 610 23.39 -21.33 -10.81
C ASN A 610 24.59 -20.41 -10.46
N ASN A 611 25.68 -20.53 -11.23
CA ASN A 611 26.93 -19.81 -11.03
C ASN A 611 27.18 -18.87 -12.20
N VAL A 612 28.07 -17.91 -12.02
CA VAL A 612 28.49 -17.02 -13.10
C VAL A 612 29.41 -17.80 -14.05
N LEU A 613 29.32 -17.58 -15.38
CA LEU A 613 30.13 -18.34 -16.35
C LEU A 613 31.65 -18.18 -16.11
N SER A 614 32.10 -17.02 -15.63
CA SER A 614 33.50 -16.81 -15.24
C SER A 614 33.96 -17.67 -14.06
N GLU A 615 33.04 -18.07 -13.18
CA GLU A 615 33.34 -18.96 -12.03
C GLU A 615 33.22 -20.42 -12.41
N ALA A 616 32.27 -20.77 -13.29
CA ALA A 616 32.10 -22.12 -13.80
C ALA A 616 33.21 -22.53 -14.78
N PHE A 617 33.72 -21.59 -15.58
CA PHE A 617 34.74 -21.83 -16.60
C PHE A 617 35.88 -20.78 -16.53
N PRO A 618 36.69 -20.79 -15.45
CA PRO A 618 37.74 -19.79 -15.24
C PRO A 618 38.83 -19.80 -16.33
N ASP A 619 39.18 -20.98 -16.84
CA ASP A 619 40.18 -21.13 -17.91
C ASP A 619 39.71 -20.49 -19.21
N LEU A 620 38.45 -20.74 -19.61
CA LEU A 620 37.84 -20.12 -20.80
C LEU A 620 37.69 -18.60 -20.62
N PHE A 621 37.34 -18.13 -19.43
CA PHE A 621 37.25 -16.71 -19.12
C PHE A 621 38.61 -15.99 -19.21
N SER A 622 39.69 -16.66 -18.82
CA SER A 622 41.05 -16.13 -18.96
C SER A 622 41.43 -15.92 -20.43
N MET A 623 40.89 -16.73 -21.34
CA MET A 623 41.16 -16.67 -22.78
C MET A 623 40.18 -15.78 -23.57
N ALA A 624 39.11 -15.28 -22.94
CA ALA A 624 38.10 -14.46 -23.61
C ALA A 624 38.66 -13.08 -24.03
N VAL A 625 38.48 -12.71 -25.31
CA VAL A 625 38.92 -11.41 -25.85
C VAL A 625 38.14 -10.26 -25.21
N GLN A 626 36.83 -10.44 -25.04
CA GLN A 626 35.93 -9.42 -24.48
C GLN A 626 35.21 -9.96 -23.25
N ARG A 627 35.85 -9.79 -22.08
CA ARG A 627 35.33 -10.26 -20.78
C ARG A 627 34.09 -9.49 -20.30
N SER A 628 33.89 -8.27 -20.79
CA SER A 628 32.74 -7.42 -20.44
C SER A 628 31.69 -7.30 -21.54
N ALA A 629 31.82 -8.06 -22.63
CA ALA A 629 30.85 -8.05 -23.73
C ALA A 629 29.51 -8.66 -23.32
N THR A 630 28.48 -8.28 -24.06
CA THR A 630 27.08 -8.63 -23.80
C THR A 630 26.73 -10.01 -24.37
N VAL A 631 25.61 -10.59 -23.96
CA VAL A 631 25.14 -11.87 -24.50
C VAL A 631 24.81 -11.75 -25.99
N GLU A 632 24.32 -10.58 -26.44
CA GLU A 632 24.10 -10.27 -27.85
C GLU A 632 25.40 -10.38 -28.68
N ASP A 633 26.52 -9.87 -28.15
CA ASP A 633 27.81 -9.88 -28.86
C ASP A 633 28.36 -11.30 -29.13
N TYR A 634 27.97 -12.26 -28.29
CA TYR A 634 28.35 -13.68 -28.40
C TYR A 634 27.32 -14.53 -29.16
N TRP A 635 26.20 -13.95 -29.61
CA TRP A 635 25.15 -14.66 -30.33
C TRP A 635 25.19 -14.33 -31.83
N ASP A 636 25.48 -15.33 -32.66
CA ASP A 636 25.47 -15.19 -34.12
C ASP A 636 24.10 -15.58 -34.69
N GLN A 637 23.40 -14.60 -35.27
CA GLN A 637 22.10 -14.77 -35.90
C GLN A 637 22.18 -15.36 -37.32
N ASN A 638 23.37 -15.37 -37.94
CA ASN A 638 23.55 -15.84 -39.32
C ASN A 638 23.68 -17.37 -39.43
N LEU A 639 23.87 -18.05 -38.31
CA LEU A 639 23.80 -19.51 -38.23
C LEU A 639 22.34 -19.95 -38.31
N SER A 640 22.04 -21.01 -39.08
CA SER A 640 20.68 -21.43 -39.46
C SER A 640 19.71 -21.76 -38.30
N GLN A 641 20.18 -21.78 -37.05
CA GLN A 641 19.36 -21.88 -35.83
C GLN A 641 19.73 -20.86 -34.73
N GLY A 642 20.61 -19.90 -35.03
CA GLY A 642 21.34 -19.09 -34.05
C GLY A 642 22.39 -19.92 -33.31
N GLY A 643 23.60 -19.40 -33.15
CA GLY A 643 24.70 -20.13 -32.51
C GLY A 643 25.59 -19.25 -31.64
N TRP A 644 26.25 -19.87 -30.66
CA TRP A 644 27.18 -19.19 -29.76
C TRP A 644 28.54 -19.04 -30.43
N SER A 645 28.98 -17.78 -30.64
CA SER A 645 30.28 -17.45 -31.23
C SER A 645 31.25 -16.98 -30.13
N LEU A 646 32.01 -17.91 -29.55
CA LEU A 646 33.02 -17.60 -28.54
C LEU A 646 34.25 -16.94 -29.19
N ARG A 647 34.47 -15.65 -28.90
CA ARG A 647 35.66 -14.90 -29.36
C ARG A 647 36.81 -15.05 -28.35
N LEU A 648 37.78 -15.91 -28.67
CA LEU A 648 38.93 -16.23 -27.80
C LEU A 648 40.24 -15.71 -28.38
N LEU A 649 41.24 -15.52 -27.50
CA LEU A 649 42.56 -14.96 -27.84
C LEU A 649 43.41 -15.89 -28.72
N ARG A 650 43.10 -17.19 -28.73
CA ARG A 650 43.78 -18.24 -29.50
C ARG A 650 42.85 -19.42 -29.77
N ASP A 651 43.27 -20.30 -30.67
CA ASP A 651 42.61 -21.58 -30.94
C ASP A 651 42.73 -22.56 -29.76
N PHE A 652 41.82 -23.53 -29.73
CA PHE A 652 41.73 -24.55 -28.68
C PHE A 652 42.86 -25.56 -28.76
N ASN A 653 43.39 -25.96 -27.62
CA ASN A 653 44.16 -27.20 -27.51
C ASN A 653 43.21 -28.39 -27.28
N ASP A 654 43.65 -29.61 -27.61
CA ASP A 654 42.81 -30.81 -27.52
C ASP A 654 42.23 -31.07 -26.11
N TRP A 655 42.96 -30.71 -25.05
CA TRP A 655 42.50 -30.87 -23.66
C TRP A 655 41.48 -29.79 -23.23
N GLU A 656 41.33 -28.70 -23.99
CA GLU A 656 40.37 -27.61 -23.73
C GLU A 656 39.01 -27.85 -24.39
N LEU A 657 38.96 -28.72 -25.42
CA LEU A 657 37.74 -29.05 -26.15
C LEU A 657 36.64 -29.61 -25.24
N GLY A 658 37.01 -30.41 -24.23
CA GLY A 658 36.06 -30.93 -23.24
C GLY A 658 35.41 -29.84 -22.38
N LEU A 659 36.13 -28.74 -22.09
CA LEU A 659 35.58 -27.61 -21.34
C LEU A 659 34.59 -26.80 -22.19
N VAL A 660 34.90 -26.63 -23.48
CA VAL A 660 34.04 -25.95 -24.44
C VAL A 660 32.75 -26.72 -24.67
N ASP A 661 32.83 -28.05 -24.81
CA ASP A 661 31.65 -28.90 -24.98
C ASP A 661 30.71 -28.82 -23.77
N ASN A 662 31.26 -28.91 -22.55
CA ASN A 662 30.50 -28.71 -21.31
C ASN A 662 29.82 -27.33 -21.25
N MET A 663 30.49 -26.28 -21.70
CA MET A 663 29.93 -24.93 -21.76
C MET A 663 28.81 -24.81 -22.80
N LEU A 664 28.98 -25.38 -23.99
CA LEU A 664 27.95 -25.37 -25.03
C LEU A 664 26.70 -26.17 -24.62
N VAL A 665 26.87 -27.25 -23.85
CA VAL A 665 25.75 -28.00 -23.26
C VAL A 665 24.95 -27.15 -22.29
N GLU A 666 25.61 -26.42 -21.38
CA GLU A 666 24.95 -25.46 -20.47
C GLU A 666 24.18 -24.37 -21.26
N LEU A 667 24.79 -23.86 -22.34
CA LEU A 667 24.23 -22.80 -23.17
C LEU A 667 23.11 -23.25 -24.12
N ARG A 668 22.96 -24.56 -24.37
CA ARG A 668 22.04 -25.13 -25.38
C ARG A 668 20.58 -24.70 -25.20
N ASN A 669 20.17 -24.50 -23.95
CA ASN A 669 18.79 -24.13 -23.61
C ASN A 669 18.52 -22.62 -23.64
N TYR A 670 19.54 -21.80 -23.91
CA TYR A 670 19.44 -20.35 -23.93
C TYR A 670 19.46 -19.84 -25.37
N ARG A 671 18.55 -18.91 -25.68
CA ARG A 671 18.45 -18.24 -26.98
C ARG A 671 18.17 -16.77 -26.79
N VAL A 672 18.79 -15.94 -27.62
CA VAL A 672 18.46 -14.52 -27.71
C VAL A 672 17.11 -14.37 -28.41
N SER A 673 16.25 -13.51 -27.87
CA SER A 673 14.90 -13.24 -28.38
C SER A 673 14.68 -11.74 -28.56
N MET A 674 13.54 -11.36 -29.16
CA MET A 674 13.15 -9.95 -29.30
C MET A 674 12.62 -9.33 -27.99
N GLU A 675 12.43 -10.12 -26.93
CA GLU A 675 11.99 -9.62 -25.62
C GLU A 675 13.08 -8.77 -24.97
N GLU A 676 12.72 -7.78 -24.14
CA GLU A 676 13.72 -7.06 -23.35
C GLU A 676 14.33 -7.94 -22.26
N ASP A 677 15.63 -7.75 -22.00
CA ASP A 677 16.29 -8.37 -20.85
C ASP A 677 15.57 -8.02 -19.54
N SER A 678 15.55 -8.97 -18.60
CA SER A 678 14.82 -8.82 -17.35
C SER A 678 15.53 -9.44 -16.15
N VAL A 679 15.15 -9.02 -14.94
CA VAL A 679 15.76 -9.48 -13.68
C VAL A 679 14.77 -10.32 -12.89
N PHE A 680 15.26 -11.45 -12.39
CA PHE A 680 14.55 -12.45 -11.60
C PHE A 680 15.15 -12.55 -10.19
N TRP A 681 14.32 -12.90 -9.22
CA TRP A 681 14.72 -13.11 -7.83
C TRP A 681 14.92 -14.60 -7.54
N ARG A 682 16.11 -14.99 -7.07
CA ARG A 682 16.49 -16.41 -6.84
C ARG A 682 15.62 -17.11 -5.79
N GLY A 683 15.13 -16.37 -4.78
CA GLY A 683 14.45 -16.93 -3.61
C GLY A 683 12.93 -17.14 -3.72
N GLY A 684 12.32 -16.95 -4.90
CA GLY A 684 10.86 -16.98 -5.07
C GLY A 684 10.40 -17.94 -6.17
N ALA A 685 9.30 -18.66 -5.95
CA ALA A 685 8.76 -19.64 -6.89
C ALA A 685 8.28 -19.03 -8.23
N ASP A 686 7.99 -17.73 -8.25
CA ASP A 686 7.54 -16.96 -9.40
C ASP A 686 8.60 -15.98 -9.93
N GLY A 687 9.83 -16.03 -9.40
CA GLY A 687 10.91 -15.12 -9.79
C GLY A 687 10.69 -13.64 -9.40
N LEU A 688 9.64 -13.34 -8.64
CA LEU A 688 9.29 -11.99 -8.21
C LEU A 688 9.84 -11.68 -6.82
N PHE A 689 10.27 -10.44 -6.60
CA PHE A 689 10.69 -10.01 -5.27
C PHE A 689 9.49 -9.93 -4.32
N LYS A 690 9.45 -10.84 -3.35
CA LYS A 690 8.52 -10.77 -2.21
C LYS A 690 9.29 -10.45 -0.93
N VAL A 691 8.86 -9.41 -0.22
CA VAL A 691 9.48 -8.98 1.05
C VAL A 691 9.54 -10.13 2.06
N LYS A 692 8.53 -11.03 2.07
CA LYS A 692 8.50 -12.21 2.93
C LYS A 692 9.65 -13.19 2.64
N GLU A 693 9.98 -13.40 1.37
CA GLU A 693 11.05 -14.30 0.92
C GLU A 693 12.42 -13.64 1.14
N ALA A 694 12.57 -12.37 0.77
CA ALA A 694 13.78 -11.60 1.04
C ALA A 694 14.10 -11.52 2.55
N TYR A 695 13.08 -11.39 3.41
CA TYR A 695 13.27 -11.44 4.86
C TYR A 695 13.82 -12.80 5.33
N ARG A 696 13.40 -13.91 4.72
CA ARG A 696 13.91 -15.24 5.07
C ARG A 696 15.37 -15.41 4.71
N VAL A 697 15.77 -14.93 3.54
CA VAL A 697 17.18 -14.91 3.10
C VAL A 697 18.04 -14.15 4.11
N LEU A 698 17.56 -13.00 4.60
CA LEU A 698 18.32 -12.15 5.53
C LEU A 698 18.47 -12.69 6.96
N VAL A 699 17.58 -13.56 7.42
CA VAL A 699 17.54 -13.98 8.83
C VAL A 699 18.39 -15.24 9.10
N ASN A 700 19.09 -15.76 8.09
CA ASN A 700 19.88 -16.99 8.09
C ASN A 700 19.11 -18.24 8.55
N ALA A 701 19.24 -19.27 7.73
CA ALA A 701 18.43 -20.47 7.78
C ALA A 701 19.04 -21.57 8.66
N ASP A 702 19.65 -21.26 9.81
CA ASP A 702 20.16 -22.34 10.67
C ASP A 702 19.03 -23.30 11.08
N GLU A 703 19.16 -24.56 10.72
CA GLU A 703 18.21 -25.64 11.03
C GLU A 703 18.32 -26.02 12.50
N ALA A 704 17.79 -25.17 13.38
CA ALA A 704 17.53 -25.58 14.74
C ALA A 704 16.39 -26.62 14.73
N ALA A 705 16.72 -27.86 15.12
CA ALA A 705 15.74 -28.93 15.29
C ALA A 705 14.75 -28.56 16.42
N PHE A 706 13.53 -28.18 16.04
CA PHE A 706 12.42 -27.95 16.97
C PHE A 706 11.25 -28.88 16.60
N PRO A 707 10.58 -29.54 17.58
CA PRO A 707 9.47 -30.47 17.35
C PRO A 707 8.19 -29.72 16.98
N HIS A 708 8.20 -29.03 15.83
CA HIS A 708 7.14 -28.12 15.40
C HIS A 708 5.81 -28.82 15.12
N SER A 709 5.85 -30.05 14.60
CA SER A 709 4.68 -30.91 14.33
C SER A 709 3.89 -31.22 15.59
N ASN A 710 4.57 -31.29 16.74
CA ASN A 710 3.99 -31.72 18.01
C ASN A 710 3.42 -30.53 18.80
N VAL A 711 3.96 -29.33 18.60
CA VAL A 711 3.51 -28.11 19.30
C VAL A 711 2.41 -27.39 18.53
N TRP A 712 2.53 -27.25 17.20
CA TRP A 712 1.65 -26.40 16.40
C TRP A 712 0.50 -27.17 15.74
N VAL A 713 -0.36 -27.80 16.55
CA VAL A 713 -1.49 -28.64 16.07
C VAL A 713 -2.72 -27.79 15.71
N ALA A 714 -3.28 -28.00 14.51
CA ALA A 714 -4.32 -27.12 13.94
C ALA A 714 -5.67 -27.10 14.69
N LYS A 715 -6.02 -28.18 15.38
CA LYS A 715 -7.31 -28.34 16.09
C LYS A 715 -7.28 -27.95 17.57
N VAL A 716 -6.17 -27.39 18.07
CA VAL A 716 -5.98 -27.10 19.50
C VAL A 716 -6.15 -25.60 19.79
N PRO A 717 -6.87 -25.20 20.86
CA PRO A 717 -6.97 -23.81 21.27
C PRO A 717 -5.60 -23.14 21.47
N THR A 718 -5.45 -21.91 20.97
CA THR A 718 -4.17 -21.16 21.00
C THR A 718 -3.56 -21.01 22.40
N LYS A 719 -4.39 -21.01 23.46
CA LYS A 719 -3.90 -20.96 24.86
C LYS A 719 -3.08 -22.21 25.23
N ILE A 720 -3.54 -23.39 24.81
CA ILE A 720 -2.89 -24.69 25.11
C ILE A 720 -1.61 -24.81 24.28
N ILE A 721 -1.66 -24.44 22.99
CA ILE A 721 -0.48 -24.40 22.10
C ILE A 721 0.62 -23.50 22.68
N PHE A 722 0.25 -22.32 23.19
CA PHE A 722 1.22 -21.40 23.78
C PHE A 722 1.84 -21.97 25.06
N PHE A 723 1.06 -22.67 25.89
CA PHE A 723 1.55 -23.36 27.08
C PHE A 723 2.53 -24.48 26.73
N ALA A 724 2.16 -25.36 25.77
CA ALA A 724 3.04 -26.42 25.28
C ALA A 724 4.35 -25.85 24.72
N TRP A 725 4.28 -24.74 23.98
CA TRP A 725 5.45 -24.03 23.49
C TRP A 725 6.35 -23.50 24.62
N GLU A 726 5.81 -22.89 25.68
CA GLU A 726 6.60 -22.47 26.85
C GLU A 726 7.27 -23.65 27.56
N ALA A 727 6.56 -24.77 27.66
CA ALA A 727 7.08 -26.01 28.24
C ALA A 727 8.26 -26.58 27.43
N THR A 728 8.19 -26.56 26.08
CA THR A 728 9.31 -27.03 25.23
C THR A 728 10.60 -26.24 25.38
N TRP A 729 10.54 -25.00 25.89
CA TRP A 729 11.71 -24.17 26.17
C TRP A 729 12.16 -24.21 27.64
N GLY A 730 11.55 -25.05 28.48
CA GLY A 730 11.91 -25.22 29.89
C GLY A 730 11.58 -24.02 30.78
N ARG A 731 10.52 -23.25 30.46
CA ARG A 731 10.16 -22.01 31.16
C ARG A 731 8.77 -22.13 31.80
N PHE A 732 8.71 -22.51 33.07
CA PHE A 732 7.48 -22.55 33.87
C PHE A 732 7.40 -21.35 34.82
N LEU A 733 6.20 -20.78 34.99
CA LEU A 733 5.89 -19.78 36.03
C LEU A 733 5.10 -20.51 37.11
N HIS A 734 5.68 -20.61 38.32
CA HIS A 734 5.09 -21.24 39.51
C HIS A 734 3.58 -21.03 39.61
N TRP A 735 2.83 -22.12 39.52
CA TRP A 735 1.62 -22.46 40.26
C TRP A 735 1.36 -23.95 39.97
N ILE A 736 1.22 -24.75 41.04
CA ILE A 736 1.03 -26.23 41.13
C ILE A 736 2.27 -26.96 41.67
N ASP A 737 2.08 -27.61 42.82
CA ASP A 737 3.04 -28.49 43.49
C ASP A 737 3.66 -29.49 42.51
N CYS A 738 4.96 -29.35 42.26
CA CYS A 738 5.75 -30.38 41.62
C CYS A 738 6.34 -31.25 42.74
N ARG A 739 5.82 -32.46 42.92
CA ARG A 739 6.57 -33.51 43.64
C ARG A 739 7.38 -34.29 42.62
N GLU A 740 8.67 -34.39 42.91
CA GLU A 740 9.62 -35.19 42.14
C GLU A 740 9.66 -36.59 42.78
N GLU A 741 9.17 -37.59 42.04
CA GLU A 741 9.41 -39.00 42.31
C GLU A 741 9.84 -39.66 40.99
N ASP A 742 10.97 -40.38 41.01
CA ASP A 742 11.47 -41.21 39.92
C ASP A 742 11.53 -40.55 38.52
N GLY A 743 12.12 -39.35 38.45
CA GLY A 743 12.41 -38.68 37.16
C GLY A 743 11.16 -38.22 36.39
N THR A 744 10.00 -38.13 37.05
CA THR A 744 8.72 -37.79 36.44
C THR A 744 8.16 -36.49 37.05
N PHE A 745 7.84 -35.49 36.22
CA PHE A 745 7.14 -34.27 36.67
C PHE A 745 5.65 -34.39 36.36
N LEU A 746 4.81 -34.37 37.40
CA LEU A 746 3.35 -34.31 37.29
C LEU A 746 2.88 -32.84 37.29
N ILE A 747 2.18 -32.40 36.23
CA ILE A 747 1.59 -31.07 36.15
C ILE A 747 0.06 -31.20 36.21
N GLY A 748 -0.52 -31.00 37.40
CA GLY A 748 -1.98 -31.02 37.61
C GLY A 748 -2.60 -29.63 37.51
N ALA A 749 -3.30 -29.28 36.43
CA ALA A 749 -4.02 -28.01 36.33
C ALA A 749 -5.47 -28.16 36.83
N SER A 750 -5.78 -27.61 38.01
CA SER A 750 -7.17 -27.45 38.46
C SER A 750 -7.73 -26.11 37.95
N CYS A 751 -8.85 -26.15 37.24
CA CYS A 751 -9.63 -24.95 36.89
C CYS A 751 -10.97 -25.05 37.60
N VAL A 752 -11.18 -24.25 38.66
CA VAL A 752 -12.48 -24.12 39.32
C VAL A 752 -13.32 -23.12 38.54
N ASP A 753 -14.38 -23.58 37.87
CA ASP A 753 -15.39 -22.71 37.28
C ASP A 753 -16.44 -22.36 38.34
N VAL A 754 -16.40 -21.11 38.83
CA VAL A 754 -17.39 -20.57 39.77
C VAL A 754 -18.62 -20.19 38.97
N LYS A 755 -19.47 -21.18 38.60
CA LYS A 755 -20.94 -21.05 38.64
C LYS A 755 -21.78 -22.25 38.19
N ARG A 756 -21.24 -23.39 37.77
CA ARG A 756 -22.05 -24.63 37.62
C ARG A 756 -21.21 -25.85 38.00
N LYS A 757 -21.78 -26.72 38.85
CA LYS A 757 -21.18 -27.95 39.38
C LYS A 757 -20.72 -28.86 38.23
N LEU A 758 -19.45 -28.74 37.84
CA LEU A 758 -18.73 -29.76 37.06
C LEU A 758 -17.23 -29.56 37.30
N SER A 759 -16.63 -30.48 38.06
CA SER A 759 -15.18 -30.53 38.27
C SER A 759 -14.56 -31.23 37.06
N ILE A 760 -13.98 -30.48 36.12
CA ILE A 760 -13.17 -31.05 35.05
C ILE A 760 -11.69 -30.94 35.45
N ILE A 761 -11.06 -32.08 35.71
CA ILE A 761 -9.63 -32.19 35.98
C ILE A 761 -8.93 -32.41 34.63
N PHE A 762 -8.09 -31.47 34.20
CA PHE A 762 -7.17 -31.68 33.08
C PHE A 762 -5.81 -32.14 33.65
N LEU A 763 -5.50 -33.43 33.50
CA LEU A 763 -4.21 -34.00 33.87
C LEU A 763 -3.27 -33.97 32.66
N PHE A 764 -2.20 -33.17 32.73
CA PHE A 764 -1.13 -33.18 31.73
C PHE A 764 0.08 -33.91 32.33
N ILE A 765 0.30 -35.16 31.94
CA ILE A 765 1.51 -35.91 32.30
C ILE A 765 2.55 -35.62 31.21
N VAL A 766 3.72 -35.11 31.57
CA VAL A 766 4.87 -34.93 30.67
C VAL A 766 6.08 -35.62 31.31
N ARG A 767 6.41 -36.85 30.92
CA ARG A 767 7.63 -37.56 31.38
C ARG A 767 8.79 -37.11 30.51
N TRP A 768 9.88 -36.68 31.14
CA TRP A 768 11.12 -36.32 30.47
C TRP A 768 12.11 -37.45 30.73
N GLN A 769 12.54 -38.18 29.71
CA GLN A 769 13.72 -39.04 29.83
C GLN A 769 14.91 -38.34 29.16
N LYS A 770 15.98 -38.13 29.93
CA LYS A 770 17.28 -37.75 29.38
C LYS A 770 17.80 -38.93 28.57
N VAL A 771 18.28 -38.62 27.35
CA VAL A 771 18.97 -39.48 26.38
C VAL A 771 18.05 -40.07 25.28
N TYR A 772 18.26 -39.55 24.06
CA TYR A 772 17.69 -39.92 22.74
C TYR A 772 16.15 -39.93 22.58
N GLY A 773 15.60 -38.75 22.25
CA GLY A 773 14.55 -38.62 21.22
C GLY A 773 13.19 -39.30 21.45
N ILE A 774 12.24 -38.52 22.02
CA ILE A 774 10.78 -38.55 21.77
C ILE A 774 9.98 -39.71 22.39
N LEU A 775 9.08 -39.37 23.33
CA LEU A 775 7.61 -39.52 23.19
C LEU A 775 6.88 -38.87 24.38
N PHE A 776 5.86 -38.02 24.14
CA PHE A 776 4.78 -37.79 25.13
C PHE A 776 3.38 -37.87 24.54
N LEU A 777 2.57 -38.71 25.17
CA LEU A 777 1.20 -39.08 24.84
C LEU A 777 0.22 -37.98 25.31
N LEU A 778 -0.60 -37.43 24.40
CA LEU A 778 -1.72 -36.55 24.71
C LEU A 778 -2.98 -37.41 24.92
N CYS A 779 -3.26 -37.85 26.16
CA CYS A 779 -4.57 -38.41 26.50
C CYS A 779 -5.56 -37.27 26.80
N VAL A 780 -6.48 -37.01 25.88
CA VAL A 780 -7.69 -36.23 26.16
C VAL A 780 -8.78 -37.24 26.52
N VAL A 781 -9.06 -37.44 27.81
CA VAL A 781 -10.21 -38.24 28.24
C VAL A 781 -11.46 -37.36 28.14
N TYR A 782 -12.29 -37.61 27.12
CA TYR A 782 -13.69 -37.18 27.11
C TYR A 782 -14.50 -38.27 27.83
N SER A 783 -14.99 -38.02 29.04
CA SER A 783 -16.09 -38.83 29.58
C SER A 783 -17.39 -38.15 29.17
N GLY A 784 -18.07 -38.79 28.23
CA GLY A 784 -19.36 -38.38 27.71
C GLY A 784 -19.97 -39.55 26.98
N SER A 785 -20.28 -40.61 27.74
CA SER A 785 -21.04 -41.76 27.29
C SER A 785 -22.36 -41.30 26.67
N PHE A 786 -22.63 -41.61 25.41
CA PHE A 786 -23.96 -42.04 24.98
C PHE A 786 -23.87 -42.91 23.71
N LEU A 787 -24.47 -44.08 23.89
CA LEU A 787 -24.74 -45.27 23.07
C LEU A 787 -24.44 -45.31 21.56
N ILE A 788 -23.94 -46.48 21.17
CA ILE A 788 -24.05 -47.14 19.88
C ILE A 788 -25.51 -47.55 19.63
N LEU A 789 -26.19 -46.87 18.71
CA LEU A 789 -27.00 -47.37 17.58
C LEU A 789 -27.66 -46.19 16.86
#